data_AF-A0A9P6I7L1-F1
#
_entry.id   AF-A0A9P6I7L1-F1
#
_cell.length_a   1.000
_cell.length_b   1.000
_cell.length_c   1.000
_cell.angle_alpha   90.00
_cell.angle_beta   90.00
_cell.angle_gamma   90.00
#
_symmetry.space_group_name_H-M   'P 1'
#
loop_
_entity.id
_entity.type
_entity.pdbx_description
1 polymer ?
#
loop_
_entity_poly.entity_id
_entity_poly.type
_entity_poly.pdbx_seq_one_letter_code
_entity_poly.pdbx_strand_id
1 'polypeptide(L)'
;MKIIYDRGSPKQLFEPHYVVPEKEYTGKAVGLPPKHEIPNIDLEVMNYHDPMLGTFHSKFMIVDRKIGIVQSNNIQDNDNMEMMVQVEGPIVDGLYDMALLTWHKKLDPPLPCLGTPAAEAKSGSFGENHDSIFTPEGTMKGHRVVIDPAKIPQRTAAYGPGADRLSPSQNTSANTETVSAATHSNGFPETPNGSNGVNGSSLSSTAGNGIAATNQDPQSGIQGQQISEPPRDTPLPEHTHNDPHYDTDIAGEIARVQSAVSASPNETQMQAVTRHLNHTVSKDFKGTAPECQPTDEMTPYIPHPAHEPFPITLVNRHPYGPPNHHSVSNPQNAAWLSALRNAEKNVFIQTPTLNAEPLVPAIIEACERGVDVYAYVCLGYNDAGELLPMQGGHNEMIAAHLYEKLSQPARQHLHYFWYVGKDQSRPIIAESKKRSCHVKLMIVDESIAIVGSGNQDTQSWFHSQEVNIMLESRDVCRAWIDGLRRNQNTHLYDHNRLVTKRHLTSNLLLVTMVLGTSVFSYGFEGTVLNTIQAMTPFEREFGEYLPEKNKIGFTSTKLSYLNSLPLIAFAVGVIFASQLGEYYGRKIVLICTNTICLIGIIVTFTSSTYGQVLSGRMIINFHVGMEAWLIPLLQAEFAPPAIRGALVSVYTTNIVLSGFIASIITTETSKLKDAGCWKIPVGCCLIFPTLTLCFAWLVPESPRWLLRKGDRVRAVDVLNYLHGARNDYDSEKEAELLLESLNQAKSKGKWSDLVKGTNRLRITTSVVAAALVHLGGQSFSNLYGTIFMKQLNVMDPFAATMLKKALLVIASLAYMAVIDRAGRRPVFLTFGFIMVTAFMIMGGLGTMRQTRPIRSGSLAMMMIFPMAYVASFGSSLALLGSEIFNTSLRDKAGMVFWSVSNVFNFAVTFTIPYIIQEPGNLGPKIGFVFGSLSAAGLVWAYFYLPELSNKTFEDVDEMFEMKVSARRSSHWKSIRLSALEAEHGNLPSDDSKDGPATVNVSTETKPV
;
A
#
# COMPACT_ATOMS: atom_id res chain seq x y z
N MET A 1 9.12 -17.29 39.39
CA MET A 1 8.96 -16.42 38.20
C MET A 1 8.36 -15.08 38.60
N LYS A 2 8.93 -13.97 38.11
CA LYS A 2 8.40 -12.61 38.29
C LYS A 2 8.11 -12.03 36.90
N ILE A 3 6.90 -11.52 36.68
CA ILE A 3 6.45 -11.03 35.37
C ILE A 3 5.95 -9.60 35.50
N ILE A 4 6.45 -8.70 34.66
CA ILE A 4 5.87 -7.36 34.44
C ILE A 4 5.30 -7.33 33.03
N TYR A 5 4.08 -6.83 32.86
CA TYR A 5 3.50 -6.53 31.55
C TYR A 5 2.93 -5.10 31.51
N ASP A 6 2.74 -4.58 30.32
CA ASP A 6 2.13 -3.27 30.08
C ASP A 6 0.71 -3.45 29.51
N ARG A 7 -0.30 -3.04 30.28
CA ARG A 7 -1.67 -2.89 29.78
C ARG A 7 -2.43 -1.83 30.55
N GLY A 8 -2.86 -0.77 29.87
CA GLY A 8 -3.66 0.28 30.49
C GLY A 8 -4.92 -0.21 31.20
N SER A 9 -5.06 0.19 32.46
CA SER A 9 -6.20 -0.06 33.34
C SER A 9 -6.56 1.22 34.11
N PRO A 10 -7.85 1.52 34.36
CA PRO A 10 -8.25 2.68 35.15
C PRO A 10 -7.62 2.73 36.55
N LYS A 11 -7.27 1.57 37.13
CA LYS A 11 -6.59 1.48 38.43
C LYS A 11 -5.22 2.16 38.43
N GLN A 12 -4.54 2.18 37.27
CA GLN A 12 -3.18 2.72 37.13
C GLN A 12 -3.13 4.24 37.08
N LEU A 13 -4.28 4.92 37.06
CA LEU A 13 -4.34 6.37 37.30
C LEU A 13 -3.88 6.76 38.72
N PHE A 14 -3.94 5.82 39.67
CA PHE A 14 -3.54 6.04 41.07
C PHE A 14 -2.30 5.23 41.46
N GLU A 15 -2.12 4.05 40.88
CA GLU A 15 -0.99 3.16 41.18
C GLU A 15 -0.42 2.58 39.88
N PRO A 16 0.61 3.21 39.29
CA PRO A 16 1.19 2.77 38.01
C PRO A 16 1.72 1.34 38.07
N HIS A 17 2.39 0.97 39.18
CA HIS A 17 2.91 -0.38 39.44
C HIS A 17 1.87 -1.22 40.20
N TYR A 18 0.94 -1.83 39.49
CA TYR A 18 -0.17 -2.57 40.08
C TYR A 18 0.16 -4.07 40.18
N VAL A 19 0.12 -4.65 41.39
CA VAL A 19 0.26 -6.12 41.55
C VAL A 19 -1.05 -6.77 41.15
N VAL A 20 -0.98 -7.72 40.22
CA VAL A 20 -2.15 -8.31 39.58
C VAL A 20 -2.59 -9.57 40.35
N PRO A 21 -3.82 -9.61 40.88
CA PRO A 21 -4.33 -10.79 41.57
C PRO A 21 -4.47 -12.01 40.64
N GLU A 22 -4.42 -13.22 41.20
CA GLU A 22 -4.56 -14.48 40.45
C GLU A 22 -5.82 -14.54 39.59
N LYS A 23 -6.96 -14.09 40.12
CA LYS A 23 -8.21 -14.01 39.36
C LYS A 23 -8.14 -13.11 38.13
N GLU A 24 -7.29 -12.09 38.15
CA GLU A 24 -7.15 -11.12 37.07
C GLU A 24 -6.17 -11.62 36.00
N TYR A 25 -5.01 -12.20 36.39
CA TYR A 25 -4.06 -12.73 35.41
C TYR A 25 -4.48 -14.08 34.78
N THR A 26 -5.33 -14.86 35.46
CA THR A 26 -5.94 -16.09 34.90
C THR A 26 -7.12 -15.81 33.97
N GLY A 27 -7.61 -14.56 33.94
CA GLY A 27 -8.69 -14.16 33.04
C GLY A 27 -8.26 -14.19 31.57
N LYS A 28 -9.25 -14.22 30.67
CA LYS A 28 -9.06 -14.22 29.20
C LYS A 28 -8.15 -13.11 28.65
N ALA A 29 -7.95 -12.06 29.44
CA ALA A 29 -7.16 -10.91 29.06
C ALA A 29 -5.64 -11.20 29.09
N VAL A 30 -5.17 -11.96 30.08
CA VAL A 30 -3.74 -12.25 30.29
C VAL A 30 -3.44 -13.72 30.08
N GLY A 31 -4.33 -14.62 30.53
CA GLY A 31 -4.28 -16.04 30.20
C GLY A 31 -3.15 -16.84 30.86
N LEU A 32 -2.58 -16.37 31.96
CA LEU A 32 -1.56 -17.13 32.71
C LEU A 32 -2.22 -18.25 33.55
N PRO A 33 -1.55 -19.41 33.72
CA PRO A 33 -2.12 -20.52 34.49
C PRO A 33 -2.26 -20.16 35.99
N PRO A 34 -3.30 -20.66 36.67
CA PRO A 34 -3.46 -20.52 38.11
C PRO A 34 -2.39 -21.32 38.87
N LYS A 35 -2.11 -20.95 40.13
CA LYS A 35 -1.00 -21.53 40.91
C LYS A 35 -1.09 -23.06 41.07
N HIS A 36 -2.30 -23.61 41.09
CA HIS A 36 -2.52 -25.05 41.23
C HIS A 36 -2.17 -25.86 39.98
N GLU A 37 -2.12 -25.24 38.79
CA GLU A 37 -1.68 -25.89 37.54
C GLU A 37 -0.15 -25.89 37.39
N ILE A 38 0.53 -25.00 38.11
CA ILE A 38 2.00 -24.84 38.11
C ILE A 38 2.57 -24.93 39.54
N PRO A 39 2.40 -26.07 40.25
CA PRO A 39 2.72 -26.20 41.67
C PRO A 39 4.20 -25.96 42.00
N ASN A 40 5.08 -26.07 41.01
CA ASN A 40 6.54 -25.92 41.15
C ASN A 40 7.04 -24.52 40.75
N ILE A 41 6.15 -23.57 40.46
CA ILE A 41 6.50 -22.21 40.04
C ILE A 41 5.84 -21.19 40.98
N ASP A 42 6.65 -20.52 41.77
CA ASP A 42 6.21 -19.32 42.50
C ASP A 42 6.02 -18.16 41.52
N LEU A 43 4.76 -17.80 41.22
CA LEU A 43 4.40 -16.75 40.27
C LEU A 43 3.91 -15.47 40.98
N GLU A 44 4.53 -14.34 40.64
CA GLU A 44 4.04 -12.99 40.97
C GLU A 44 3.99 -12.14 39.69
N VAL A 45 2.86 -11.46 39.47
CA VAL A 45 2.56 -10.71 38.23
C VAL A 45 2.28 -9.25 38.57
N MET A 46 2.92 -8.35 37.84
CA MET A 46 2.73 -6.91 37.95
C MET A 46 2.33 -6.32 36.60
N ASN A 47 1.44 -5.34 36.62
CA ASN A 47 1.08 -4.52 35.47
C ASN A 47 1.63 -3.11 35.69
N TYR A 48 2.52 -2.67 34.81
CA TYR A 48 3.08 -1.32 34.83
C TYR A 48 2.66 -0.56 33.57
N HIS A 49 1.88 0.50 33.77
CA HIS A 49 1.48 1.45 32.74
C HIS A 49 1.33 2.83 33.37
N ASP A 50 1.85 3.87 32.74
CA ASP A 50 1.58 5.26 33.12
C ASP A 50 0.59 5.89 32.12
N PRO A 51 -0.71 5.97 32.46
CA PRO A 51 -1.77 6.35 31.52
C PRO A 51 -1.65 7.77 30.99
N MET A 52 -0.95 8.65 31.70
CA MET A 52 -0.89 10.05 31.30
C MET A 52 0.26 10.31 30.31
N LEU A 53 1.40 9.59 30.41
CA LEU A 53 2.67 10.18 29.98
C LEU A 53 3.78 9.23 29.49
N GLY A 54 3.65 7.89 29.56
CA GLY A 54 4.66 6.96 29.02
C GLY A 54 4.33 5.48 29.20
N THR A 55 4.57 4.66 28.17
CA THR A 55 4.36 3.21 28.22
C THR A 55 5.61 2.47 28.66
N PHE A 56 5.42 1.29 29.26
CA PHE A 56 6.49 0.38 29.63
C PHE A 56 6.83 -0.50 28.43
N HIS A 57 7.93 -0.18 27.75
CA HIS A 57 8.36 -0.89 26.55
C HIS A 57 9.57 -1.79 26.77
N SER A 58 10.07 -1.96 28.00
CA SER A 58 11.22 -2.83 28.26
C SER A 58 10.89 -4.32 28.09
N LYS A 59 11.70 -5.01 27.27
CA LYS A 59 11.49 -6.42 26.93
C LYS A 59 12.79 -7.22 27.12
N PHE A 60 12.89 -7.88 28.26
CA PHE A 60 14.03 -8.72 28.57
C PHE A 60 13.65 -9.82 29.57
N MET A 61 14.46 -10.87 29.63
CA MET A 61 14.30 -11.97 30.57
C MET A 61 15.66 -12.30 31.18
N ILE A 62 15.65 -12.77 32.42
CA ILE A 62 16.85 -13.19 33.14
C ILE A 62 16.59 -14.59 33.68
N VAL A 63 17.49 -15.51 33.38
CA VAL A 63 17.44 -16.90 33.84
C VAL A 63 18.65 -17.16 34.72
N ASP A 64 18.38 -17.55 35.97
CA ASP A 64 19.36 -17.91 37.00
C ASP A 64 20.50 -16.90 37.21
N ARG A 65 20.32 -15.62 36.85
CA ARG A 65 21.38 -14.59 36.79
C ARG A 65 22.61 -14.99 35.96
N LYS A 66 22.48 -15.99 35.09
CA LYS A 66 23.55 -16.46 34.19
C LYS A 66 23.29 -16.09 32.75
N ILE A 67 22.01 -16.08 32.37
CA ILE A 67 21.58 -15.81 31.01
C ILE A 67 20.67 -14.58 31.03
N GLY A 68 21.01 -13.59 30.22
CA GLY A 68 20.15 -12.47 29.88
C GLY A 68 19.60 -12.63 28.47
N ILE A 69 18.32 -12.35 28.28
CA ILE A 69 17.68 -12.33 26.96
C ILE A 69 17.18 -10.91 26.74
N VAL A 70 17.68 -10.24 25.70
CA VAL A 70 17.18 -8.94 25.24
C VAL A 70 16.38 -9.18 23.97
N GLN A 71 15.13 -8.74 23.93
CA GLN A 71 14.25 -9.04 22.81
C GLN A 71 13.43 -7.83 22.38
N SER A 72 13.00 -7.86 21.13
CA SER A 72 12.10 -6.86 20.56
C SER A 72 10.64 -7.30 20.54
N ASN A 73 10.38 -8.53 21.03
CA ASN A 73 9.14 -9.27 20.88
C ASN A 73 7.97 -8.66 21.65
N ASN A 74 6.84 -8.49 20.98
CA ASN A 74 5.57 -8.24 21.67
C ASN A 74 4.94 -9.58 22.05
N ILE A 75 4.49 -9.74 23.30
CA ILE A 75 3.70 -10.91 23.73
C ILE A 75 2.27 -10.75 23.17
N GLN A 76 2.13 -10.90 21.86
CA GLN A 76 0.88 -10.84 21.10
C GLN A 76 0.91 -11.96 20.08
N ASP A 77 -0.23 -12.63 19.85
CA ASP A 77 -0.39 -13.65 18.82
C ASP A 77 -0.36 -12.98 17.42
N ASN A 78 0.81 -12.56 16.93
CA ASN A 78 1.03 -12.03 15.58
C ASN A 78 2.30 -12.62 14.98
N ASP A 79 2.25 -13.02 13.71
CA ASP A 79 3.39 -13.62 12.98
C ASP A 79 4.40 -12.55 12.51
N ASN A 80 5.00 -11.81 13.44
CA ASN A 80 5.96 -10.74 13.14
C ASN A 80 7.39 -11.25 12.99
N MET A 81 8.21 -10.55 12.20
CA MET A 81 9.67 -10.73 12.26
C MET A 81 10.22 -9.96 13.45
N GLU A 82 10.73 -10.68 14.43
CA GLU A 82 11.29 -10.13 15.66
C GLU A 82 12.72 -10.62 15.88
N MET A 83 13.45 -9.96 16.77
CA MET A 83 14.83 -10.30 17.12
C MET A 83 14.95 -10.48 18.62
N MET A 84 15.57 -11.58 19.01
CA MET A 84 15.91 -11.97 20.37
C MET A 84 17.40 -12.31 20.43
N VAL A 85 18.08 -11.82 21.46
CA VAL A 85 19.52 -12.01 21.67
C VAL A 85 19.75 -12.56 23.06
N GLN A 86 20.48 -13.68 23.13
CA GLN A 86 21.03 -14.23 24.37
C GLN A 86 22.39 -13.58 24.66
N VAL A 87 22.56 -13.12 25.90
CA VAL A 87 23.82 -12.59 26.42
C VAL A 87 24.19 -13.28 27.73
N GLU A 88 25.49 -13.47 27.93
CA GLU A 88 26.05 -14.14 29.10
C GLU A 88 27.22 -13.32 29.68
N GLY A 89 27.61 -13.66 30.90
CA GLY A 89 28.69 -12.98 31.62
C GLY A 89 28.23 -11.75 32.41
N PRO A 90 29.14 -10.82 32.75
CA PRO A 90 28.87 -9.73 33.70
C PRO A 90 27.72 -8.79 33.32
N ILE A 91 27.35 -8.70 32.03
CA ILE A 91 26.22 -7.88 31.57
C ILE A 91 24.88 -8.32 32.18
N VAL A 92 24.75 -9.60 32.55
CA VAL A 92 23.52 -10.16 33.12
C VAL A 92 23.23 -9.56 34.50
N ASP A 93 24.25 -9.21 35.27
CA ASP A 93 24.08 -8.50 36.54
C ASP A 93 23.49 -7.09 36.32
N GLY A 94 23.91 -6.39 35.26
CA GLY A 94 23.33 -5.10 34.90
C GLY A 94 21.86 -5.18 34.48
N LEU A 95 21.48 -6.25 33.76
CA LEU A 95 20.07 -6.53 33.46
C LEU A 95 19.28 -6.85 34.74
N TYR A 96 19.89 -7.58 35.68
CA TYR A 96 19.28 -7.92 36.96
C TYR A 96 19.01 -6.69 37.82
N ASP A 97 19.97 -5.77 37.90
CA ASP A 97 19.78 -4.49 38.59
C ASP A 97 18.64 -3.68 37.96
N MET A 98 18.54 -3.66 36.63
CA MET A 98 17.41 -3.04 35.93
C MET A 98 16.07 -3.69 36.23
N ALA A 99 16.01 -5.02 36.34
CA ALA A 99 14.79 -5.73 36.74
C ALA A 99 14.35 -5.30 38.14
N LEU A 100 15.28 -5.22 39.09
CA LEU A 100 14.99 -4.79 40.46
C LEU A 100 14.50 -3.35 40.52
N LEU A 101 15.15 -2.44 39.79
CA LEU A 101 14.75 -1.03 39.71
C LEU A 101 13.37 -0.85 39.08
N THR A 102 13.10 -1.58 38.00
CA THR A 102 11.81 -1.54 37.29
C THR A 102 10.69 -2.17 38.11
N TRP A 103 10.98 -3.19 38.92
CA TRP A 103 9.97 -3.84 39.75
C TRP A 103 9.39 -2.89 40.81
N HIS A 104 10.18 -1.92 41.29
CA HIS A 104 9.80 -0.82 42.21
C HIS A 104 9.31 -1.23 43.62
N LYS A 105 8.64 -2.38 43.76
CA LYS A 105 8.04 -2.89 45.00
C LYS A 105 8.94 -3.92 45.70
N LYS A 106 8.60 -4.27 46.94
CA LYS A 106 9.22 -5.40 47.63
C LYS A 106 8.81 -6.70 46.93
N LEU A 107 9.77 -7.54 46.59
CA LEU A 107 9.53 -8.87 46.01
C LEU A 107 8.97 -9.83 47.05
N ASP A 108 7.87 -10.52 46.74
CA ASP A 108 7.27 -11.54 47.61
C ASP A 108 6.81 -12.78 46.82
N PRO A 109 7.47 -13.94 46.92
CA PRO A 109 8.69 -14.20 47.70
C PRO A 109 9.90 -13.46 47.12
N PRO A 110 10.98 -13.28 47.91
CA PRO A 110 12.24 -12.74 47.39
C PRO A 110 12.80 -13.63 46.26
N LEU A 111 13.56 -13.04 45.34
CA LEU A 111 14.24 -13.82 44.30
C LEU A 111 15.30 -14.73 44.94
N PRO A 112 15.40 -16.00 44.54
CA PRO A 112 16.42 -16.91 45.06
C PRO A 112 17.82 -16.40 44.72
N CYS A 113 18.76 -16.55 45.65
CA CYS A 113 20.17 -16.25 45.41
C CYS A 113 20.76 -17.33 44.49
N LEU A 114 21.85 -17.01 43.75
CA LEU A 114 22.53 -17.94 42.84
C LEU A 114 22.91 -19.29 43.50
N GLY A 115 23.10 -19.31 44.82
CA GLY A 115 23.44 -20.49 45.61
C GLY A 115 22.26 -21.21 46.26
N THR A 116 21.01 -20.78 46.03
CA THR A 116 19.82 -21.42 46.57
C THR A 116 19.36 -22.53 45.60
N PRO A 117 19.41 -23.82 45.99
CA PRO A 117 18.98 -24.91 45.11
C PRO A 117 17.47 -24.84 44.85
N ALA A 118 17.04 -25.37 43.70
CA ALA A 118 15.63 -25.54 43.37
C ALA A 118 14.93 -26.41 44.43
N ALA A 119 13.63 -26.16 44.68
CA ALA A 119 12.86 -26.85 45.71
C ALA A 119 12.66 -28.35 45.44
N GLU A 120 12.74 -28.79 44.17
CA GLU A 120 12.67 -30.19 43.74
C GLU A 120 13.78 -30.53 42.74
N ALA A 121 14.03 -31.84 42.54
CA ALA A 121 15.09 -32.36 41.67
C ALA A 121 14.97 -31.84 40.23
N LYS A 122 16.14 -31.60 39.59
CA LYS A 122 16.25 -31.13 38.21
C LYS A 122 15.35 -31.94 37.26
N SER A 123 14.22 -31.37 36.83
CA SER A 123 13.62 -31.78 35.56
C SER A 123 14.54 -31.26 34.47
N GLY A 124 15.21 -32.18 33.76
CA GLY A 124 16.24 -31.85 32.79
C GLY A 124 15.72 -30.91 31.69
N SER A 125 16.46 -29.84 31.44
CA SER A 125 16.35 -29.07 30.19
C SER A 125 17.59 -28.22 29.89
N PHE A 126 18.53 -28.06 30.83
CA PHE A 126 19.86 -27.51 30.51
C PHE A 126 20.93 -28.24 31.31
N GLY A 127 21.79 -29.00 30.63
CA GLY A 127 22.98 -29.61 31.22
C GLY A 127 23.94 -28.54 31.77
N GLU A 128 24.79 -28.88 32.73
CA GLU A 128 25.64 -27.92 33.45
C GLU A 128 26.76 -27.28 32.59
N ASN A 129 26.85 -27.56 31.28
CA ASN A 129 27.96 -27.09 30.44
C ASN A 129 27.57 -26.82 28.98
N HIS A 130 27.57 -25.55 28.57
CA HIS A 130 27.29 -25.10 27.20
C HIS A 130 28.43 -25.42 26.21
N ASP A 131 29.67 -25.58 26.70
CA ASP A 131 30.84 -25.99 25.90
C ASP A 131 30.65 -27.35 25.21
N SER A 132 29.71 -28.15 25.70
CA SER A 132 29.39 -29.45 25.10
C SER A 132 28.54 -29.37 23.83
N ILE A 133 27.92 -28.21 23.56
CA ILE A 133 27.05 -27.99 22.39
C ILE A 133 27.89 -27.89 21.11
N PHE A 134 29.10 -27.34 21.18
CA PHE A 134 29.98 -27.16 20.02
C PHE A 134 31.16 -28.16 20.05
N THR A 135 31.61 -28.58 18.88
CA THR A 135 32.89 -29.27 18.69
C THR A 135 34.03 -28.26 18.80
N PRO A 136 35.28 -28.71 19.03
CA PRO A 136 36.45 -27.82 19.03
C PRO A 136 36.61 -27.00 17.73
N GLU A 137 35.98 -27.44 16.64
CA GLU A 137 35.94 -26.77 15.33
C GLU A 137 34.76 -25.79 15.17
N GLY A 138 33.95 -25.57 16.21
CA GLY A 138 32.82 -24.62 16.21
C GLY A 138 31.52 -25.14 15.58
N THR A 139 31.42 -26.45 15.31
CA THR A 139 30.19 -27.08 14.77
C THR A 139 29.34 -27.67 15.90
N MET A 140 28.00 -27.69 15.82
CA MET A 140 27.21 -28.29 16.90
C MET A 140 27.39 -29.82 16.98
N LYS A 141 27.59 -30.38 18.18
CA LYS A 141 27.71 -31.84 18.41
C LYS A 141 26.38 -32.53 18.12
N GLY A 142 26.42 -33.60 17.31
CA GLY A 142 25.27 -34.50 17.09
C GLY A 142 24.34 -34.12 15.93
N HIS A 143 24.40 -32.89 15.42
CA HIS A 143 23.59 -32.46 14.29
C HIS A 143 24.39 -31.54 13.37
N ARG A 144 24.42 -31.85 12.07
CA ARG A 144 24.86 -30.90 11.04
C ARG A 144 23.77 -29.84 10.90
N VAL A 145 23.66 -28.93 11.86
CA VAL A 145 23.07 -27.61 11.61
C VAL A 145 24.07 -26.92 10.70
N VAL A 146 23.81 -27.01 9.40
CA VAL A 146 24.71 -26.53 8.35
C VAL A 146 24.70 -25.01 8.37
N ILE A 147 25.48 -24.40 9.27
CA ILE A 147 26.23 -23.21 8.88
C ILE A 147 27.45 -23.77 8.16
N ASP A 148 27.30 -24.07 6.87
CA ASP A 148 28.45 -24.43 6.03
C ASP A 148 29.37 -23.20 6.01
N PRO A 149 30.62 -23.30 6.53
CA PRO A 149 31.56 -22.20 6.49
C PRO A 149 31.84 -21.74 5.05
N ALA A 150 31.67 -22.62 4.04
CA ALA A 150 31.76 -22.26 2.63
C ALA A 150 30.55 -21.45 2.10
N LYS A 151 29.43 -21.44 2.85
CA LYS A 151 28.24 -20.60 2.58
C LYS A 151 28.26 -19.26 3.31
N ILE A 152 29.32 -18.93 4.08
CA ILE A 152 29.55 -17.59 4.62
C ILE A 152 30.51 -16.87 3.65
N PRO A 153 30.01 -16.08 2.69
CA PRO A 153 30.90 -15.43 1.74
C PRO A 153 31.72 -14.33 2.43
N GLN A 154 33.05 -14.33 2.25
CA GLN A 154 33.89 -13.15 2.51
C GLN A 154 33.54 -12.08 1.45
N ARG A 155 32.62 -11.16 1.77
CA ARG A 155 32.16 -10.12 0.82
C ARG A 155 32.29 -8.71 1.39
N THR A 156 32.60 -7.77 0.49
CA THR A 156 32.51 -6.32 0.70
C THR A 156 31.03 -5.89 0.75
N ALA A 157 30.58 -5.39 1.91
CA ALA A 157 29.29 -4.74 2.20
C ALA A 157 28.02 -5.37 1.55
N ALA A 158 27.26 -6.14 2.33
CA ALA A 158 26.25 -7.10 1.86
C ALA A 158 24.78 -6.61 1.84
N TYR A 159 24.53 -5.29 1.92
CA TYR A 159 23.16 -4.75 1.98
C TYR A 159 22.98 -3.79 0.82
N GLY A 160 22.33 -4.19 -0.27
CA GLY A 160 22.09 -3.32 -1.41
C GLY A 160 21.68 -4.08 -2.68
N PRO A 161 20.85 -3.49 -3.56
CA PRO A 161 20.48 -4.12 -4.82
C PRO A 161 21.71 -4.25 -5.73
N GLY A 162 22.17 -5.49 -5.98
CA GLY A 162 23.26 -5.77 -6.90
C GLY A 162 24.57 -6.28 -6.29
N ALA A 163 24.59 -6.72 -5.03
CA ALA A 163 25.76 -7.38 -4.42
C ALA A 163 26.23 -8.66 -5.18
N ASP A 164 25.44 -9.16 -6.13
CA ASP A 164 25.79 -10.28 -7.02
C ASP A 164 26.32 -9.85 -8.41
N ARG A 165 26.52 -8.55 -8.67
CA ARG A 165 26.98 -8.02 -9.98
C ARG A 165 28.40 -7.46 -9.99
N LEU A 166 29.30 -7.99 -9.17
CA LEU A 166 30.74 -7.85 -9.39
C LEU A 166 31.27 -9.17 -9.94
N SER A 167 31.36 -9.26 -11.26
CA SER A 167 32.07 -10.33 -11.95
C SER A 167 33.53 -10.40 -11.48
N PRO A 168 34.13 -11.59 -11.35
CA PRO A 168 35.56 -11.73 -11.03
C PRO A 168 36.39 -11.23 -12.22
N SER A 169 36.75 -9.95 -12.23
CA SER A 169 37.66 -9.41 -13.23
C SER A 169 39.11 -9.68 -12.81
N GLN A 170 39.66 -10.70 -13.47
CA GLN A 170 41.05 -10.83 -13.91
C GLN A 170 42.14 -10.88 -12.83
N ASN A 171 42.67 -12.11 -12.67
CA ASN A 171 44.08 -12.37 -12.37
C ASN A 171 45.00 -11.35 -13.06
N THR A 172 45.66 -10.52 -12.27
CA THR A 172 47.02 -10.07 -12.56
C THR A 172 47.88 -10.35 -11.35
N SER A 173 48.73 -11.34 -11.50
CA SER A 173 49.90 -11.63 -10.67
C SER A 173 50.76 -10.37 -10.48
N ALA A 174 50.98 -9.96 -9.23
CA ALA A 174 52.12 -9.13 -8.86
C ALA A 174 52.43 -9.25 -7.35
N ASN A 175 53.49 -10.00 -7.08
CA ASN A 175 54.52 -9.79 -6.06
C ASN A 175 54.13 -9.66 -4.58
N THR A 176 54.44 -10.75 -3.86
CA THR A 176 55.03 -10.72 -2.52
C THR A 176 56.11 -9.65 -2.39
N GLU A 177 55.83 -8.59 -1.63
CA GLU A 177 56.85 -7.83 -0.92
C GLU A 177 56.51 -7.78 0.56
N THR A 178 57.31 -8.52 1.32
CA THR A 178 57.56 -8.33 2.75
C THR A 178 57.96 -6.89 3.02
N VAL A 179 57.22 -6.16 3.86
CA VAL A 179 57.76 -4.97 4.54
C VAL A 179 57.45 -5.04 6.04
N SER A 180 58.55 -4.91 6.77
CA SER A 180 58.79 -5.05 8.20
C SER A 180 58.02 -4.05 9.08
N ALA A 181 57.74 -4.51 10.29
CA ALA A 181 57.46 -3.68 11.45
C ALA A 181 58.52 -2.58 11.64
N ALA A 182 58.07 -1.35 11.91
CA ALA A 182 58.87 -0.30 12.48
C ALA A 182 58.07 0.40 13.59
N THR A 183 58.48 0.09 14.82
CA THR A 183 58.24 0.87 16.03
C THR A 183 58.62 2.34 15.82
N HIS A 184 57.77 3.27 16.24
CA HIS A 184 58.23 4.51 16.87
C HIS A 184 57.22 5.04 17.89
N SER A 185 57.81 5.51 18.98
CA SER A 185 57.29 5.85 20.30
C SER A 185 56.84 7.31 20.41
N ASN A 186 56.33 7.62 21.61
CA ASN A 186 56.08 8.93 22.26
C ASN A 186 54.59 9.35 22.20
N GLY A 187 53.90 9.65 23.28
CA GLY A 187 54.24 9.75 24.70
C GLY A 187 53.05 10.40 25.41
N PHE A 188 52.56 9.80 26.49
CA PHE A 188 51.55 10.40 27.38
C PHE A 188 52.20 10.72 28.73
N PRO A 189 52.00 11.93 29.30
CA PRO A 189 52.50 12.25 30.62
C PRO A 189 51.53 11.83 31.74
N GLU A 190 52.12 11.12 32.70
CA GLU A 190 52.03 11.27 34.15
C GLU A 190 50.66 11.32 34.87
N THR A 191 50.43 10.25 35.64
CA THR A 191 49.65 10.21 36.89
C THR A 191 50.25 11.11 37.98
N PRO A 192 49.48 11.38 39.05
CA PRO A 192 50.03 11.10 40.38
C PRO A 192 49.09 10.33 41.32
N ASN A 193 49.62 9.19 41.78
CA ASN A 193 49.69 8.68 43.16
C ASN A 193 48.58 9.00 44.18
N GLY A 194 48.12 7.93 44.83
CA GLY A 194 47.36 7.98 46.09
C GLY A 194 47.25 6.60 46.74
N SER A 195 48.36 6.17 47.34
CA SER A 195 48.57 4.98 48.18
C SER A 195 47.50 4.70 49.25
N ASN A 196 47.16 3.43 49.50
CA ASN A 196 47.64 2.70 50.68
C ASN A 196 47.01 1.30 50.82
N GLY A 197 47.89 0.30 50.72
CA GLY A 197 48.04 -0.96 51.47
C GLY A 197 46.89 -1.65 52.21
N VAL A 198 47.01 -2.90 52.63
CA VAL A 198 48.18 -3.78 52.62
C VAL A 198 47.71 -5.17 53.12
N ASN A 199 48.32 -6.20 52.55
CA ASN A 199 48.61 -7.54 53.07
C ASN A 199 47.53 -8.58 53.39
N GLY A 200 47.80 -9.77 52.86
CA GLY A 200 47.87 -10.99 53.68
C GLY A 200 47.30 -12.22 52.97
N SER A 201 47.99 -12.80 51.98
CA SER A 201 48.98 -13.88 52.15
C SER A 201 48.40 -15.24 52.57
N SER A 202 48.63 -16.25 51.73
CA SER A 202 49.05 -17.63 52.03
C SER A 202 48.43 -18.56 50.96
N LEU A 203 49.17 -19.18 50.03
CA LEU A 203 50.30 -20.13 50.13
C LEU A 203 49.84 -21.52 49.63
N SER A 204 50.83 -22.21 49.07
CA SER A 204 50.89 -23.60 48.61
C SER A 204 50.35 -23.82 47.18
N SER A 205 51.17 -24.00 46.14
CA SER A 205 52.20 -25.03 45.91
C SER A 205 51.64 -26.42 46.23
N THR A 206 51.73 -27.44 45.38
CA THR A 206 53.00 -27.94 44.88
C THR A 206 52.75 -28.98 43.77
N ALA A 207 53.61 -28.90 42.75
CA ALA A 207 54.24 -29.99 42.01
C ALA A 207 53.41 -31.04 41.25
N GLY A 208 53.81 -31.22 39.99
CA GLY A 208 54.58 -32.44 39.72
C GLY A 208 54.61 -32.93 38.28
N ASN A 209 55.71 -32.59 37.59
CA ASN A 209 56.43 -33.40 36.60
C ASN A 209 55.81 -33.65 35.21
N GLY A 210 56.49 -33.08 34.21
CA GLY A 210 56.31 -33.40 32.78
C GLY A 210 57.16 -34.58 32.32
N ILE A 211 57.29 -34.73 30.99
CA ILE A 211 58.45 -35.24 30.25
C ILE A 211 58.22 -35.02 28.73
N ALA A 212 59.26 -34.44 28.10
CA ALA A 212 59.79 -34.57 26.74
C ALA A 212 58.93 -34.56 25.46
N ALA A 213 59.46 -33.78 24.52
CA ALA A 213 59.11 -33.65 23.11
C ALA A 213 59.26 -34.94 22.28
N THR A 214 58.56 -35.00 21.14
CA THR A 214 59.09 -35.55 19.87
C THR A 214 58.22 -35.14 18.69
N ASN A 215 58.85 -34.52 17.68
CA ASN A 215 58.33 -34.45 16.31
C ASN A 215 58.37 -35.85 15.70
N GLN A 216 57.25 -36.34 15.14
CA GLN A 216 57.18 -37.10 13.90
C GLN A 216 55.73 -37.50 13.59
N ASP A 217 55.25 -37.09 12.42
CA ASP A 217 54.10 -37.64 11.72
C ASP A 217 54.40 -39.11 11.35
N PRO A 218 53.48 -40.09 11.54
CA PRO A 218 52.70 -40.54 10.38
C PRO A 218 51.31 -41.16 10.67
N GLN A 219 50.39 -40.95 9.73
CA GLN A 219 49.31 -41.83 9.26
C GLN A 219 48.61 -42.82 10.23
N SER A 220 47.29 -42.63 10.29
CA SER A 220 46.21 -43.64 10.46
C SER A 220 45.86 -44.14 11.87
N GLY A 221 44.58 -43.99 12.21
CA GLY A 221 43.86 -45.00 12.99
C GLY A 221 43.34 -44.62 14.38
N ILE A 222 42.41 -43.67 14.47
CA ILE A 222 41.28 -43.82 15.39
C ILE A 222 40.01 -43.58 14.58
N GLN A 223 39.31 -44.68 14.28
CA GLN A 223 37.95 -44.69 13.75
C GLN A 223 37.03 -44.01 14.78
N GLY A 224 36.93 -42.68 14.73
CA GLY A 224 35.82 -41.96 15.33
C GLY A 224 34.58 -42.30 14.52
N GLN A 225 33.63 -42.97 15.16
CA GLN A 225 32.36 -43.41 14.58
C GLN A 225 31.81 -42.39 13.58
N GLN A 226 31.73 -42.78 12.31
CA GLN A 226 30.78 -42.20 11.37
C GLN A 226 29.40 -42.35 12.02
N ILE A 227 28.91 -41.30 12.65
CA ILE A 227 27.50 -41.21 12.96
C ILE A 227 26.83 -40.93 11.62
N SER A 228 26.03 -41.90 11.20
CA SER A 228 25.14 -41.86 10.04
C SER A 228 24.45 -40.49 9.94
N GLU A 229 24.31 -39.99 8.71
CA GLU A 229 23.47 -38.84 8.39
C GLU A 229 22.20 -38.84 9.24
N PRO A 230 21.79 -37.72 9.88
CA PRO A 230 20.45 -37.68 10.45
C PRO A 230 19.48 -38.00 9.31
N PRO A 231 18.52 -38.92 9.50
CA PRO A 231 17.64 -39.32 8.42
C PRO A 231 16.96 -38.06 7.88
N ARG A 232 17.07 -37.82 6.56
CA ARG A 232 16.20 -36.87 5.86
C ARG A 232 14.72 -37.31 5.91
N ASP A 233 14.44 -38.45 6.52
CA ASP A 233 13.20 -39.22 6.35
C ASP A 233 12.20 -39.09 7.52
N THR A 234 12.51 -38.35 8.59
CA THR A 234 11.54 -38.07 9.66
C THR A 234 11.51 -36.59 10.03
N PRO A 235 10.48 -35.82 9.60
CA PRO A 235 10.30 -34.43 10.02
C PRO A 235 10.09 -34.37 11.54
N LEU A 236 10.82 -33.49 12.22
CA LEU A 236 10.58 -33.20 13.63
C LEU A 236 9.24 -32.46 13.75
N PRO A 237 8.40 -32.77 14.76
CA PRO A 237 7.11 -32.11 14.92
C PRO A 237 7.30 -30.62 15.20
N GLU A 238 6.50 -29.77 14.55
CA GLU A 238 6.56 -28.30 14.71
C GLU A 238 5.98 -27.89 16.08
N HIS A 239 6.70 -27.03 16.81
CA HIS A 239 6.19 -26.47 18.07
C HIS A 239 5.09 -25.45 17.78
N THR A 240 3.85 -25.72 18.19
CA THR A 240 2.71 -24.80 18.02
C THR A 240 1.94 -24.61 19.33
N HIS A 241 1.13 -23.55 19.43
CA HIS A 241 0.29 -23.32 20.62
C HIS A 241 -0.69 -24.46 20.95
N ASN A 242 -1.08 -25.27 19.94
CA ASN A 242 -1.98 -26.41 20.14
C ASN A 242 -1.23 -27.74 20.37
N ASP A 243 0.04 -27.80 19.99
CA ASP A 243 0.88 -28.99 20.08
C ASP A 243 2.33 -28.57 20.45
N PRO A 244 2.60 -28.31 21.74
CA PRO A 244 3.89 -27.82 22.19
C PRO A 244 4.91 -28.96 22.31
N HIS A 245 6.08 -28.78 21.69
CA HIS A 245 7.23 -29.69 21.77
C HIS A 245 8.42 -29.00 22.43
N TYR A 246 9.08 -29.65 23.40
CA TYR A 246 10.20 -29.06 24.14
C TYR A 246 11.46 -29.92 24.01
N ASP A 247 12.59 -29.29 23.71
CA ASP A 247 13.89 -29.99 23.61
C ASP A 247 14.74 -29.88 24.84
N THR A 248 15.63 -30.86 24.98
CA THR A 248 16.55 -30.99 26.10
C THR A 248 17.74 -30.03 26.03
N ASP A 249 17.97 -29.40 24.87
CA ASP A 249 18.97 -28.37 24.65
C ASP A 249 18.57 -27.43 23.49
N ILE A 250 19.29 -26.31 23.36
CA ILE A 250 19.05 -25.31 22.31
C ILE A 250 19.40 -25.83 20.90
N ALA A 251 20.26 -26.86 20.80
CA ALA A 251 20.66 -27.43 19.52
C ALA A 251 19.50 -28.22 18.89
N GLY A 252 18.80 -29.01 19.70
CA GLY A 252 17.56 -29.69 19.31
C GLY A 252 16.46 -28.71 18.92
N GLU A 253 16.29 -27.63 19.67
CA GLU A 253 15.34 -26.56 19.36
C GLU A 253 15.67 -25.90 17.99
N ILE A 254 16.93 -25.55 17.74
CA ILE A 254 17.39 -25.02 16.44
C ILE A 254 17.09 -26.04 15.33
N ALA A 255 17.39 -27.32 15.54
CA ALA A 255 17.16 -28.37 14.56
C ALA A 255 15.67 -28.53 14.23
N ARG A 256 14.77 -28.48 15.22
CA ARG A 256 13.33 -28.51 15.00
C ARG A 256 12.84 -27.29 14.23
N VAL A 257 13.21 -26.07 14.64
CA VAL A 257 12.75 -24.86 13.94
C VAL A 257 13.26 -24.84 12.50
N GLN A 258 14.52 -25.23 12.26
CA GLN A 258 15.05 -25.39 10.91
C GLN A 258 14.35 -26.49 10.11
N SER A 259 13.98 -27.61 10.76
CA SER A 259 13.15 -28.65 10.14
C SER A 259 11.76 -28.12 9.76
N ALA A 260 11.19 -27.18 10.54
CA ALA A 260 9.86 -26.62 10.26
C ALA A 260 9.83 -25.73 9.01
N VAL A 261 10.93 -25.01 8.73
CA VAL A 261 11.09 -24.17 7.52
C VAL A 261 11.72 -24.91 6.35
N SER A 262 12.10 -26.17 6.52
CA SER A 262 12.65 -27.02 5.45
C SER A 262 11.54 -27.68 4.63
N ALA A 263 11.77 -27.84 3.33
CA ALA A 263 10.82 -28.49 2.42
C ALA A 263 10.53 -29.96 2.80
N SER A 264 9.26 -30.30 3.01
CA SER A 264 8.76 -31.68 2.98
C SER A 264 8.73 -32.23 1.54
N PRO A 265 8.65 -33.57 1.30
CA PRO A 265 8.68 -34.15 -0.05
C PRO A 265 7.61 -33.64 -1.05
N ASN A 266 6.57 -32.97 -0.55
CA ASN A 266 5.43 -32.47 -1.32
C ASN A 266 5.33 -30.94 -1.40
N GLU A 267 6.25 -30.21 -0.78
CA GLU A 267 6.27 -28.74 -0.74
C GLU A 267 7.63 -28.21 -1.18
N THR A 268 7.69 -27.00 -1.71
CA THR A 268 8.97 -26.32 -1.96
C THR A 268 9.52 -25.65 -0.70
N GLN A 269 10.79 -25.20 -0.75
CA GLN A 269 11.41 -24.51 0.39
C GLN A 269 10.65 -23.23 0.76
N MET A 270 10.22 -22.45 -0.24
CA MET A 270 9.47 -21.22 0.03
C MET A 270 8.03 -21.49 0.50
N GLN A 271 7.44 -22.64 0.13
CA GLN A 271 6.16 -23.07 0.69
C GLN A 271 6.28 -23.49 2.15
N ALA A 272 7.34 -24.19 2.54
CA ALA A 272 7.61 -24.53 3.94
C ALA A 272 7.80 -23.25 4.79
N VAL A 273 8.55 -22.28 4.27
CA VAL A 273 8.69 -20.94 4.89
C VAL A 273 7.34 -20.22 4.99
N THR A 274 6.54 -20.24 3.92
CA THR A 274 5.19 -19.64 3.92
C THR A 274 4.29 -20.29 4.96
N ARG A 275 4.30 -21.63 5.07
CA ARG A 275 3.54 -22.38 6.07
C ARG A 275 3.95 -21.95 7.47
N HIS A 276 5.25 -21.97 7.76
CA HIS A 276 5.78 -21.61 9.07
C HIS A 276 5.46 -20.15 9.44
N LEU A 277 5.62 -19.19 8.52
CA LEU A 277 5.37 -17.77 8.80
C LEU A 277 3.89 -17.37 8.86
N ASN A 278 2.95 -18.29 8.62
CA ASN A 278 1.52 -17.96 8.52
C ASN A 278 0.61 -18.93 9.29
N HIS A 279 1.15 -19.84 10.11
CA HIS A 279 0.36 -20.91 10.72
C HIS A 279 -0.53 -20.45 11.89
N THR A 280 -0.35 -19.25 12.46
CA THR A 280 -1.15 -18.77 13.60
C THR A 280 -2.31 -17.87 13.18
N VAL A 281 -2.03 -16.65 12.70
CA VAL A 281 -3.02 -15.60 12.42
C VAL A 281 -3.37 -15.55 10.94
N SER A 282 -2.36 -15.69 10.09
CA SER A 282 -2.45 -15.40 8.65
C SER A 282 -2.55 -16.66 7.78
N LYS A 283 -3.29 -17.70 8.21
CA LYS A 283 -3.32 -19.03 7.57
C LYS A 283 -3.58 -19.05 6.06
N ASP A 284 -4.33 -18.08 5.53
CA ASP A 284 -4.65 -17.96 4.10
C ASP A 284 -3.64 -17.10 3.31
N PHE A 285 -2.60 -16.58 3.96
CA PHE A 285 -1.63 -15.67 3.35
C PHE A 285 -0.60 -16.44 2.53
N LYS A 286 -0.70 -16.29 1.20
CA LYS A 286 0.19 -16.97 0.26
C LYS A 286 1.53 -16.25 0.10
N GLY A 287 2.60 -17.03 0.05
CA GLY A 287 3.92 -16.59 -0.38
C GLY A 287 3.89 -16.13 -1.85
N THR A 288 4.63 -15.07 -2.16
CA THR A 288 4.82 -14.54 -3.51
C THR A 288 6.29 -14.55 -3.94
N ALA A 289 7.22 -14.81 -3.03
CA ALA A 289 8.64 -14.92 -3.36
C ALA A 289 8.91 -16.18 -4.20
N PRO A 290 9.79 -16.09 -5.21
CA PRO A 290 10.30 -17.27 -5.90
C PRO A 290 11.20 -18.09 -4.97
N GLU A 291 11.53 -19.31 -5.39
CA GLU A 291 12.51 -20.15 -4.67
C GLU A 291 13.84 -19.41 -4.51
N CYS A 292 14.41 -19.53 -3.31
CA CYS A 292 15.68 -18.91 -2.97
C CYS A 292 16.83 -19.87 -3.22
N GLN A 293 18.02 -19.32 -3.45
CA GLN A 293 19.25 -20.12 -3.54
C GLN A 293 19.56 -20.78 -2.19
N PRO A 294 20.26 -21.93 -2.16
CA PRO A 294 20.63 -22.62 -0.92
C PRO A 294 21.50 -21.82 0.08
N THR A 295 22.05 -20.70 -0.37
CA THR A 295 22.82 -19.74 0.46
C THR A 295 21.95 -18.68 1.11
N ASP A 296 20.71 -18.53 0.65
CA ASP A 296 19.75 -17.53 1.12
C ASP A 296 18.52 -18.20 1.75
N GLU A 297 18.61 -19.50 2.07
CA GLU A 297 17.57 -20.21 2.80
C GLU A 297 17.28 -19.54 4.14
N MET A 298 16.01 -19.57 4.55
CA MET A 298 15.60 -19.03 5.85
C MET A 298 16.21 -19.88 6.96
N THR A 299 17.10 -19.29 7.74
CA THR A 299 17.74 -19.93 8.89
C THR A 299 17.39 -19.15 10.15
N PRO A 300 16.18 -19.37 10.72
CA PRO A 300 15.84 -18.82 12.03
C PRO A 300 16.73 -19.47 13.09
N TYR A 301 17.00 -18.72 14.16
CA TYR A 301 17.91 -19.06 15.26
C TYR A 301 19.34 -19.27 14.77
N ILE A 302 20.16 -18.23 14.95
CA ILE A 302 21.53 -18.19 14.43
C ILE A 302 22.48 -18.49 15.58
N PRO A 303 22.99 -19.73 15.71
CA PRO A 303 24.03 -20.02 16.67
C PRO A 303 25.32 -19.29 16.26
N HIS A 304 25.95 -18.61 17.21
CA HIS A 304 27.28 -18.04 17.00
C HIS A 304 28.32 -19.13 17.27
N PRO A 305 29.37 -19.25 16.44
CA PRO A 305 30.55 -20.01 16.82
C PRO A 305 31.13 -19.47 18.12
N ALA A 306 31.85 -20.32 18.87
CA ALA A 306 32.62 -19.87 20.01
C ALA A 306 33.54 -18.72 19.59
N HIS A 307 33.46 -17.60 20.31
CA HIS A 307 34.21 -16.39 20.05
C HIS A 307 34.84 -15.87 21.34
N GLU A 308 35.88 -15.05 21.23
CA GLU A 308 36.49 -14.39 22.38
C GLU A 308 35.48 -13.46 23.09
N PRO A 309 35.61 -13.24 24.40
CA PRO A 309 34.81 -12.25 25.12
C PRO A 309 34.98 -10.84 24.53
N PHE A 310 33.89 -10.09 24.43
CA PHE A 310 33.90 -8.72 23.90
C PHE A 310 33.08 -7.77 24.77
N PRO A 311 33.31 -6.44 24.67
CA PRO A 311 32.60 -5.46 25.48
C PRO A 311 31.11 -5.40 25.14
N ILE A 312 30.28 -5.41 26.19
CA ILE A 312 28.83 -5.16 26.12
C ILE A 312 28.49 -4.14 27.22
N THR A 313 27.69 -3.13 26.88
CA THR A 313 27.22 -2.12 27.81
C THR A 313 25.72 -1.91 27.70
N LEU A 314 25.11 -1.50 28.80
CA LEU A 314 23.67 -1.30 28.91
C LEU A 314 23.33 0.16 28.60
N VAL A 315 22.48 0.42 27.61
CA VAL A 315 22.14 1.76 27.11
C VAL A 315 20.63 1.98 27.21
N ASN A 316 20.17 2.13 28.45
CA ASN A 316 18.75 2.18 28.78
C ASN A 316 18.20 3.60 28.87
N ARG A 317 16.87 3.68 28.95
CA ARG A 317 16.11 4.92 29.09
C ARG A 317 15.06 4.79 30.18
N HIS A 318 14.96 5.79 31.05
CA HIS A 318 13.85 5.95 32.00
C HIS A 318 12.64 6.64 31.32
N PRO A 319 11.39 6.34 31.71
CA PRO A 319 10.22 7.03 31.15
C PRO A 319 10.18 8.51 31.58
N TYR A 320 9.59 9.39 30.77
CA TYR A 320 9.47 10.83 31.06
C TYR A 320 8.02 11.34 30.92
N GLY A 321 7.70 12.40 31.68
CA GLY A 321 6.34 12.76 32.07
C GLY A 321 5.60 13.92 31.35
N PRO A 322 6.07 14.52 30.25
CA PRO A 322 5.16 15.33 29.44
C PRO A 322 5.38 15.28 27.90
N PRO A 323 4.34 15.43 27.05
CA PRO A 323 4.48 15.46 25.59
C PRO A 323 5.36 16.59 25.02
N ASN A 324 5.68 17.60 25.83
CA ASN A 324 6.58 18.70 25.48
C ASN A 324 8.04 18.45 25.91
N HIS A 325 8.38 17.22 26.30
CA HIS A 325 9.72 16.85 26.70
C HIS A 325 10.58 16.50 25.48
N HIS A 326 11.66 17.25 25.28
CA HIS A 326 12.57 17.08 24.15
C HIS A 326 14.01 16.72 24.58
N SER A 327 14.23 16.27 25.83
CA SER A 327 15.58 15.93 26.26
C SER A 327 16.04 14.60 25.65
N VAL A 328 17.22 14.65 25.03
CA VAL A 328 17.93 13.47 24.54
C VAL A 328 19.03 13.01 25.51
N SER A 329 19.11 13.63 26.69
CA SER A 329 20.18 13.36 27.67
C SER A 329 19.92 12.08 28.46
N ASN A 330 20.10 10.93 27.83
CA ASN A 330 20.02 9.60 28.44
C ASN A 330 20.96 8.61 27.72
N PRO A 331 21.34 7.48 28.37
CA PRO A 331 22.28 6.52 27.80
C PRO A 331 21.86 5.96 26.44
N GLN A 332 20.58 5.61 26.25
CA GLN A 332 20.06 5.15 24.96
C GLN A 332 20.34 6.18 23.87
N ASN A 333 19.72 7.37 23.96
CA ASN A 333 19.79 8.36 22.88
C ASN A 333 21.25 8.80 22.62
N ALA A 334 22.08 8.89 23.67
CA ALA A 334 23.50 9.19 23.53
C ALA A 334 24.25 8.10 22.73
N ALA A 335 23.96 6.82 22.98
CA ALA A 335 24.56 5.72 22.23
C ALA A 335 24.20 5.76 20.75
N TRP A 336 22.91 5.90 20.41
CA TRP A 336 22.42 5.96 19.02
C TRP A 336 22.98 7.17 18.27
N LEU A 337 22.91 8.37 18.85
CA LEU A 337 23.44 9.59 18.22
C LEU A 337 24.98 9.55 18.10
N SER A 338 25.67 9.02 19.10
CA SER A 338 27.13 8.89 19.04
C SER A 338 27.58 7.87 18.01
N ALA A 339 26.86 6.75 17.86
CA ALA A 339 27.13 5.75 16.85
C ALA A 339 27.00 6.35 15.43
N LEU A 340 25.90 7.07 15.14
CA LEU A 340 25.72 7.78 13.87
C LEU A 340 26.76 8.85 13.61
N ARG A 341 27.15 9.61 14.64
CA ARG A 341 28.14 10.70 14.52
C ARG A 341 29.54 10.18 14.21
N ASN A 342 29.91 9.02 14.76
CA ASN A 342 31.24 8.42 14.59
C ASN A 342 31.30 7.36 13.48
N ALA A 343 30.19 7.06 12.80
CA ALA A 343 30.18 6.14 11.68
C ALA A 343 31.11 6.64 10.55
N GLU A 344 31.93 5.74 10.03
CA GLU A 344 32.92 6.02 8.97
C GLU A 344 32.55 5.42 7.62
N LYS A 345 31.91 4.25 7.59
CA LYS A 345 31.65 3.46 6.38
C LYS A 345 30.17 3.22 6.16
N ASN A 346 29.49 2.57 7.09
CA ASN A 346 28.09 2.21 6.92
C ASN A 346 27.30 2.15 8.23
N VAL A 347 26.00 2.38 8.13
CA VAL A 347 25.05 2.25 9.23
C VAL A 347 23.85 1.47 8.73
N PHE A 348 23.52 0.36 9.38
CA PHE A 348 22.31 -0.40 9.16
C PHE A 348 21.32 -0.15 10.30
N ILE A 349 20.09 0.23 9.98
CA ILE A 349 19.01 0.51 10.92
C ILE A 349 17.81 -0.35 10.51
N GLN A 350 17.25 -1.12 11.44
CA GLN A 350 15.98 -1.81 11.24
C GLN A 350 15.04 -1.51 12.41
N THR A 351 13.86 -0.98 12.11
CA THR A 351 12.88 -0.49 13.09
C THR A 351 11.47 -0.46 12.46
N PRO A 352 10.38 -0.68 13.22
CA PRO A 352 9.01 -0.55 12.67
C PRO A 352 8.72 0.86 12.17
N THR A 353 9.07 1.85 13.00
CA THR A 353 8.86 3.28 12.78
C THR A 353 10.18 4.00 12.93
N LEU A 354 10.44 4.96 12.05
CA LEU A 354 11.60 5.85 12.07
C LEU A 354 11.10 7.29 11.87
N ASN A 355 10.86 8.01 12.97
CA ASN A 355 10.41 9.41 12.93
C ASN A 355 10.95 10.28 14.06
N ALA A 356 11.82 9.75 14.92
CA ALA A 356 12.38 10.50 16.04
C ALA A 356 13.11 11.78 15.55
N GLU A 357 12.64 12.94 16.02
CA GLU A 357 13.17 14.26 15.64
C GLU A 357 14.70 14.38 15.75
N PRO A 358 15.39 13.87 16.80
CA PRO A 358 16.84 13.98 16.92
C PRO A 358 17.61 13.03 15.98
N LEU A 359 16.98 11.92 15.58
CA LEU A 359 17.60 10.88 14.78
C LEU A 359 17.70 11.29 13.30
N VAL A 360 16.67 11.97 12.80
CA VAL A 360 16.56 12.38 11.39
C VAL A 360 17.73 13.28 10.95
N PRO A 361 18.11 14.36 11.68
CA PRO A 361 19.30 15.15 11.36
C PRO A 361 20.60 14.35 11.43
N ALA A 362 20.75 13.45 12.41
CA ALA A 362 21.95 12.65 12.55
C ALA A 362 22.16 11.68 11.36
N ILE A 363 21.08 11.13 10.82
CA ILE A 363 21.11 10.33 9.58
C ILE A 363 21.53 11.19 8.39
N ILE A 364 20.98 12.41 8.28
CA ILE A 364 21.34 13.34 7.20
C ILE A 364 22.83 13.67 7.28
N GLU A 365 23.33 14.04 8.46
CA GLU A 365 24.74 14.35 8.68
C GLU A 365 25.66 13.16 8.35
N ALA A 366 25.27 11.92 8.66
CA ALA A 366 26.03 10.74 8.29
C ALA A 366 26.12 10.57 6.75
N CYS A 367 24.98 10.70 6.06
CA CYS A 367 24.95 10.61 4.59
C CYS A 367 25.76 11.75 3.93
N GLU A 368 25.72 12.97 4.47
CA GLU A 368 26.52 14.10 3.97
C GLU A 368 28.03 13.89 4.16
N ARG A 369 28.44 13.10 5.15
CA ARG A 369 29.85 12.65 5.31
C ARG A 369 30.24 11.53 4.33
N GLY A 370 29.31 11.01 3.53
CA GLY A 370 29.55 9.90 2.61
C GLY A 370 29.38 8.50 3.23
N VAL A 371 28.75 8.41 4.41
CA VAL A 371 28.46 7.14 5.08
C VAL A 371 27.18 6.53 4.51
N ASP A 372 27.23 5.27 4.07
CA ASP A 372 26.05 4.57 3.57
C ASP A 372 25.10 4.18 4.71
N VAL A 373 23.91 4.79 4.75
CA VAL A 373 22.86 4.51 5.73
C VAL A 373 21.75 3.67 5.11
N TYR A 374 21.62 2.44 5.59
CA TYR A 374 20.58 1.48 5.24
C TYR A 374 19.48 1.50 6.30
N ALA A 375 18.25 1.86 5.93
CA ALA A 375 17.11 1.91 6.85
C ALA A 375 16.00 0.96 6.38
N TYR A 376 15.73 -0.10 7.14
CA TYR A 376 14.64 -1.06 6.89
C TYR A 376 13.47 -0.72 7.80
N VAL A 377 12.36 -0.27 7.22
CA VAL A 377 11.17 0.18 7.98
C VAL A 377 9.86 -0.42 7.47
N CYS A 378 8.81 -0.40 8.28
CA CYS A 378 7.51 -0.93 7.88
C CYS A 378 6.67 0.10 7.12
N LEU A 379 5.93 -0.34 6.10
CA LEU A 379 4.97 0.50 5.37
C LEU A 379 3.62 0.49 6.08
N GLY A 380 3.05 1.66 6.37
CA GLY A 380 1.74 1.79 7.01
C GLY A 380 1.70 1.34 8.48
N TYR A 381 2.81 1.46 9.21
CA TYR A 381 2.90 1.03 10.61
C TYR A 381 2.56 2.20 11.54
N ASN A 382 1.45 2.07 12.27
CA ASN A 382 0.92 3.06 13.22
C ASN A 382 0.63 4.46 12.64
N ASP A 383 0.44 4.60 11.33
CA ASP A 383 0.29 5.91 10.65
C ASP A 383 -0.70 6.86 11.31
N ALA A 384 -1.87 6.37 11.74
CA ALA A 384 -2.87 7.20 12.39
C ALA A 384 -2.40 7.76 13.74
N GLY A 385 -1.58 7.01 14.48
CA GLY A 385 -0.95 7.46 15.72
C GLY A 385 0.19 8.43 15.45
N GLU A 386 1.04 8.14 14.44
CA GLU A 386 2.18 9.00 14.09
C GLU A 386 1.77 10.35 13.46
N LEU A 387 0.53 10.44 12.94
CA LEU A 387 -0.06 11.67 12.42
C LEU A 387 -0.65 12.58 13.52
N LEU A 388 -0.69 12.12 14.78
CA LEU A 388 -1.13 12.97 15.87
C LEU A 388 -0.15 14.15 16.08
N PRO A 389 -0.62 15.30 16.59
CA PRO A 389 0.25 16.43 16.87
C PRO A 389 1.44 16.03 17.75
N MET A 390 2.62 16.54 17.41
CA MET A 390 3.90 16.27 18.10
C MET A 390 4.49 14.86 17.95
N GLN A 391 3.96 13.98 17.09
CA GLN A 391 4.48 12.61 16.89
C GLN A 391 5.48 12.44 15.73
N GLY A 392 5.89 13.52 15.06
CA GLY A 392 6.94 13.47 14.02
C GLY A 392 6.50 13.02 12.62
N GLY A 393 5.34 12.37 12.48
CA GLY A 393 4.78 11.93 11.19
C GLY A 393 5.15 10.48 10.83
N HIS A 394 4.46 9.91 9.84
CA HIS A 394 4.64 8.50 9.45
C HIS A 394 5.89 8.28 8.57
N ASN A 395 6.31 7.02 8.42
CA ASN A 395 7.56 6.64 7.75
C ASN A 395 7.72 7.23 6.34
N GLU A 396 6.64 7.31 5.55
CA GLU A 396 6.69 7.88 4.21
C GLU A 396 6.98 9.39 4.20
N MET A 397 6.49 10.12 5.21
CA MET A 397 6.79 11.54 5.38
C MET A 397 8.27 11.74 5.72
N ILE A 398 8.80 10.92 6.62
CA ILE A 398 10.20 11.01 7.05
C ILE A 398 11.15 10.63 5.92
N ALA A 399 10.85 9.57 5.19
CA ALA A 399 11.66 9.18 4.05
C ALA A 399 11.67 10.27 2.97
N ALA A 400 10.52 10.90 2.69
CA ALA A 400 10.47 12.06 1.80
C ALA A 400 11.30 13.24 2.34
N HIS A 401 11.22 13.51 3.64
CA HIS A 401 11.97 14.58 4.30
C HIS A 401 13.49 14.37 4.25
N LEU A 402 13.96 13.15 4.51
CA LEU A 402 15.38 12.78 4.40
C LEU A 402 15.91 13.03 2.99
N TYR A 403 15.20 12.53 1.96
CA TYR A 403 15.60 12.75 0.56
C TYR A 403 15.54 14.23 0.13
N GLU A 404 14.60 15.01 0.67
CA GLU A 404 14.48 16.44 0.39
C GLU A 404 15.67 17.23 0.97
N LYS A 405 16.07 16.92 2.20
CA LYS A 405 17.14 17.62 2.93
C LYS A 405 18.54 17.26 2.46
N LEU A 406 18.75 16.06 1.93
CA LEU A 406 20.05 15.60 1.45
C LEU A 406 20.49 16.32 0.16
N SER A 407 21.77 16.67 0.12
CA SER A 407 22.48 17.15 -1.07
C SER A 407 22.49 16.08 -2.18
N GLN A 408 22.66 16.50 -3.44
CA GLN A 408 22.61 15.58 -4.58
C GLN A 408 23.64 14.43 -4.49
N PRO A 409 24.90 14.67 -4.06
CA PRO A 409 25.85 13.57 -3.80
C PRO A 409 25.44 12.70 -2.61
N ALA A 410 24.95 13.30 -1.51
CA ALA A 410 24.62 12.56 -0.30
C ALA A 410 23.42 11.62 -0.46
N ARG A 411 22.51 11.89 -1.42
CA ARG A 411 21.34 11.03 -1.70
C ARG A 411 21.70 9.60 -2.12
N GLN A 412 22.86 9.37 -2.70
CA GLN A 412 23.30 8.02 -3.09
C GLN A 412 23.66 7.15 -1.87
N HIS A 413 23.92 7.79 -0.73
CA HIS A 413 24.29 7.13 0.52
C HIS A 413 23.08 6.84 1.42
N LEU A 414 21.89 7.33 1.08
CA LEU A 414 20.66 6.99 1.79
C LEU A 414 19.91 5.86 1.10
N HIS A 415 19.91 4.69 1.74
CA HIS A 415 19.27 3.47 1.27
C HIS A 415 18.07 3.14 2.18
N TYR A 416 16.91 3.72 1.86
CA TYR A 416 15.69 3.57 2.64
C TYR A 416 14.77 2.49 2.01
N PHE A 417 14.42 1.45 2.76
CA PHE A 417 13.70 0.28 2.27
C PHE A 417 12.44 -0.05 3.08
N TRP A 418 11.42 -0.54 2.38
CA TRP A 418 10.21 -1.10 2.98
C TRP A 418 10.37 -2.58 3.29
N TYR A 419 10.01 -3.00 4.50
CA TYR A 419 10.09 -4.38 4.94
C TYR A 419 9.34 -5.35 4.02
N VAL A 420 10.06 -6.37 3.54
CA VAL A 420 9.54 -7.48 2.74
C VAL A 420 9.84 -8.80 3.48
N GLY A 421 8.80 -9.52 3.90
CA GLY A 421 8.93 -10.83 4.53
C GLY A 421 9.58 -11.87 3.62
N LYS A 422 10.19 -12.92 4.18
CA LYS A 422 10.98 -13.90 3.42
C LYS A 422 10.20 -14.62 2.32
N ASP A 423 8.92 -14.85 2.55
CA ASP A 423 7.98 -15.46 1.61
C ASP A 423 7.37 -14.45 0.63
N GLN A 424 7.74 -13.17 0.68
CA GLN A 424 7.13 -12.13 -0.16
C GLN A 424 8.12 -11.51 -1.15
N SER A 425 7.58 -11.06 -2.28
CA SER A 425 8.29 -10.29 -3.31
C SER A 425 7.88 -8.81 -3.34
N ARG A 426 7.16 -8.35 -2.31
CA ARG A 426 6.64 -6.97 -2.19
C ARG A 426 6.45 -6.59 -0.72
N PRO A 427 6.51 -5.30 -0.37
CA PRO A 427 6.32 -4.86 1.00
C PRO A 427 4.99 -5.30 1.60
N ILE A 428 5.02 -5.69 2.87
CA ILE A 428 3.83 -6.05 3.64
C ILE A 428 3.31 -4.78 4.32
N ILE A 429 2.08 -4.38 4.01
CA ILE A 429 1.45 -3.19 4.62
C ILE A 429 0.97 -3.56 6.03
N ALA A 430 1.54 -2.93 7.05
CA ALA A 430 1.25 -3.22 8.45
C ALA A 430 -0.20 -2.92 8.85
N GLU A 431 -0.83 -1.87 8.28
CA GLU A 431 -2.24 -1.50 8.53
C GLU A 431 -3.23 -2.66 8.24
N SER A 432 -2.85 -3.61 7.36
CA SER A 432 -3.67 -4.78 7.05
C SER A 432 -3.72 -5.87 8.13
N LYS A 433 -3.07 -5.64 9.30
CA LYS A 433 -3.02 -6.53 10.48
C LYS A 433 -2.61 -7.98 10.18
N LYS A 434 -1.66 -8.17 9.26
CA LYS A 434 -1.15 -9.50 8.90
C LYS A 434 0.16 -9.81 9.64
N ARG A 435 1.25 -9.20 9.18
CA ARG A 435 2.63 -9.39 9.64
C ARG A 435 3.40 -8.08 9.46
N SER A 436 4.28 -7.76 10.40
CA SER A 436 5.20 -6.62 10.32
C SER A 436 6.59 -7.04 10.79
N CYS A 437 7.56 -6.14 10.65
CA CYS A 437 8.86 -6.26 11.30
C CYS A 437 8.85 -5.48 12.61
N HIS A 438 9.23 -6.15 13.69
CA HIS A 438 9.41 -5.58 15.03
C HIS A 438 10.86 -5.59 15.50
N VAL A 439 11.85 -5.85 14.65
CA VAL A 439 13.27 -5.70 15.00
C VAL A 439 13.59 -4.24 15.35
N LYS A 440 14.39 -3.99 16.41
CA LYS A 440 14.98 -2.68 16.74
C LYS A 440 16.48 -2.83 16.88
N LEU A 441 17.19 -2.51 15.80
CA LEU A 441 18.61 -2.74 15.68
C LEU A 441 19.27 -1.59 14.92
N MET A 442 20.43 -1.17 15.39
CA MET A 442 21.39 -0.41 14.60
C MET A 442 22.75 -1.10 14.63
N ILE A 443 23.40 -1.22 13.47
CA ILE A 443 24.76 -1.70 13.35
C ILE A 443 25.58 -0.65 12.61
N VAL A 444 26.73 -0.26 13.17
CA VAL A 444 27.64 0.73 12.62
C VAL A 444 28.96 0.06 12.27
N ASP A 445 29.44 0.31 11.05
CA ASP A 445 30.71 -0.13 10.49
C ASP A 445 30.97 -1.64 10.61
N GLU A 446 29.89 -2.42 10.66
CA GLU A 446 29.90 -3.86 10.92
C GLU A 446 30.65 -4.26 12.21
N SER A 447 30.82 -3.35 13.17
CA SER A 447 31.62 -3.57 14.39
C SER A 447 30.87 -3.27 15.67
N ILE A 448 29.98 -2.28 15.65
CA ILE A 448 29.19 -1.86 16.82
C ILE A 448 27.72 -2.14 16.55
N ALA A 449 27.04 -2.81 17.48
CA ALA A 449 25.60 -3.04 17.40
C ALA A 449 24.87 -2.48 18.62
N ILE A 450 23.71 -1.89 18.39
CA ILE A 450 22.76 -1.47 19.44
C ILE A 450 21.44 -2.19 19.18
N VAL A 451 21.01 -3.03 20.12
CA VAL A 451 19.77 -3.81 20.03
C VAL A 451 18.96 -3.67 21.32
N GLY A 452 17.64 -3.61 21.20
CA GLY A 452 16.78 -3.54 22.36
C GLY A 452 15.30 -3.43 22.04
N SER A 453 14.57 -2.75 22.92
CA SER A 453 13.11 -2.72 22.88
C SER A 453 12.52 -1.49 22.18
N GLY A 454 13.28 -0.39 22.12
CA GLY A 454 12.77 0.91 21.70
C GLY A 454 12.70 1.09 20.19
N ASN A 455 11.51 1.43 19.71
CA ASN A 455 11.32 1.89 18.33
C ASN A 455 12.16 3.15 18.09
N GLN A 456 12.40 3.48 16.82
CA GLN A 456 13.02 4.76 16.44
C GLN A 456 11.97 5.84 16.20
N ASP A 457 10.92 5.85 17.04
CA ASP A 457 9.84 6.82 17.02
C ASP A 457 9.95 7.85 18.16
N THR A 458 9.15 8.92 18.05
CA THR A 458 9.08 10.00 19.04
C THR A 458 8.79 9.46 20.45
N GLN A 459 7.90 8.46 20.55
CA GLN A 459 7.49 7.88 21.82
C GLN A 459 8.64 7.15 22.54
N SER A 460 9.38 6.29 21.85
CA SER A 460 10.56 5.60 22.40
C SER A 460 11.76 6.53 22.64
N TRP A 461 11.82 7.67 21.94
CA TRP A 461 12.90 8.66 22.12
C TRP A 461 12.63 9.72 23.18
N PHE A 462 11.39 9.93 23.60
CA PHE A 462 11.02 10.97 24.56
C PHE A 462 10.21 10.49 25.77
N HIS A 463 9.47 9.40 25.70
CA HIS A 463 8.42 9.11 26.69
C HIS A 463 8.52 7.72 27.31
N SER A 464 8.80 6.67 26.53
CA SER A 464 8.77 5.28 27.01
C SER A 464 9.97 4.88 27.86
N GLN A 465 9.77 3.89 28.73
CA GLN A 465 10.88 3.15 29.36
C GLN A 465 11.39 2.10 28.38
N GLU A 466 12.70 2.06 28.17
CA GLU A 466 13.32 1.17 27.17
C GLU A 466 14.60 0.52 27.72
N VAL A 467 14.86 -0.70 27.26
CA VAL A 467 16.08 -1.46 27.58
C VAL A 467 16.81 -1.83 26.29
N ASN A 468 18.10 -1.50 26.23
CA ASN A 468 18.95 -1.82 25.09
C ASN A 468 20.36 -2.15 25.55
N ILE A 469 21.06 -2.94 24.75
CA ILE A 469 22.49 -3.21 24.90
C ILE A 469 23.23 -2.68 23.68
N MET A 470 24.44 -2.20 23.91
CA MET A 470 25.42 -1.86 22.90
C MET A 470 26.60 -2.80 23.04
N LEU A 471 27.06 -3.39 21.94
CA LEU A 471 28.21 -4.29 21.91
C LEU A 471 29.19 -3.93 20.81
N GLU A 472 30.43 -4.37 20.96
CA GLU A 472 31.50 -4.20 19.98
C GLU A 472 32.08 -5.57 19.59
N SER A 473 31.61 -6.12 18.47
CA SER A 473 32.14 -7.37 17.91
C SER A 473 31.82 -7.46 16.43
N ARG A 474 32.86 -7.50 15.59
CA ARG A 474 32.71 -7.59 14.14
C ARG A 474 32.08 -8.90 13.69
N ASP A 475 32.45 -10.00 14.34
CA ASP A 475 31.96 -11.33 13.97
C ASP A 475 30.47 -11.47 14.29
N VAL A 476 30.05 -11.01 15.47
CA VAL A 476 28.63 -11.02 15.88
C VAL A 476 27.81 -10.06 15.02
N CYS A 477 28.30 -8.84 14.77
CA CYS A 477 27.60 -7.88 13.91
C CYS A 477 27.37 -8.45 12.51
N ARG A 478 28.40 -9.06 11.89
CA ARG A 478 28.25 -9.66 10.56
C ARG A 478 27.29 -10.85 10.55
N ALA A 479 27.36 -11.71 11.57
CA ALA A 479 26.44 -12.83 11.72
C ALA A 479 24.99 -12.35 11.88
N TRP A 480 24.74 -11.28 12.63
CA TRP A 480 23.40 -10.71 12.78
C TRP A 480 22.85 -10.18 11.47
N ILE A 481 23.63 -9.41 10.71
CA ILE A 481 23.09 -8.84 9.48
C ILE A 481 22.92 -9.92 8.40
N ASP A 482 23.81 -10.92 8.32
CA ASP A 482 23.60 -12.09 7.44
C ASP A 482 22.33 -12.87 7.85
N GLY A 483 22.13 -13.01 9.16
CA GLY A 483 20.89 -13.52 9.73
C GLY A 483 19.64 -12.78 9.27
N LEU A 484 19.65 -11.45 9.37
CA LEU A 484 18.56 -10.60 8.91
C LEU A 484 18.34 -10.73 7.41
N ARG A 485 19.41 -10.80 6.62
CA ARG A 485 19.36 -10.99 5.16
C ARG A 485 18.73 -12.33 4.77
N ARG A 486 19.07 -13.42 5.46
CA ARG A 486 18.50 -14.75 5.19
C ARG A 486 17.03 -14.85 5.59
N ASN A 487 16.64 -14.18 6.67
CA ASN A 487 15.29 -14.26 7.23
C ASN A 487 14.30 -13.21 6.68
N GLN A 488 14.70 -12.38 5.71
CA GLN A 488 13.80 -11.44 5.03
C GLN A 488 14.25 -11.13 3.60
N ASN A 489 13.34 -10.62 2.78
CA ASN A 489 13.58 -10.34 1.36
C ASN A 489 13.69 -8.83 1.05
N THR A 490 13.73 -7.98 2.08
CA THR A 490 13.80 -6.51 1.96
C THR A 490 14.90 -6.03 1.02
N HIS A 491 16.07 -6.67 1.06
CA HIS A 491 17.23 -6.32 0.23
C HIS A 491 17.07 -6.63 -1.27
N LEU A 492 16.13 -7.51 -1.65
CA LEU A 492 15.96 -8.00 -3.03
C LEU A 492 14.85 -7.27 -3.78
N TYR A 493 13.69 -7.08 -3.14
CA TYR A 493 12.44 -6.80 -3.86
C TYR A 493 11.86 -5.40 -3.63
N ASP A 494 12.58 -4.51 -2.96
CA ASP A 494 12.07 -3.16 -2.79
C ASP A 494 12.42 -2.26 -3.98
N HIS A 495 11.40 -1.97 -4.79
CA HIS A 495 11.38 -0.81 -5.65
C HIS A 495 10.78 0.38 -4.88
N ASN A 496 11.68 1.07 -4.19
CA ASN A 496 11.53 2.40 -3.61
C ASN A 496 10.32 3.18 -4.18
N ARG A 497 9.15 3.07 -3.53
CA ARG A 497 7.89 3.69 -3.98
C ARG A 497 7.42 4.83 -3.08
N LEU A 498 8.31 5.76 -2.74
CA LEU A 498 7.96 7.12 -2.26
C LEU A 498 7.56 8.05 -3.40
N VAL A 499 6.74 7.51 -4.29
CA VAL A 499 6.65 7.99 -5.66
C VAL A 499 5.55 9.04 -5.83
N THR A 500 4.71 9.25 -4.83
CA THR A 500 3.64 10.25 -4.94
C THR A 500 4.14 11.68 -4.74
N LYS A 501 5.01 11.95 -3.74
CA LYS A 501 5.53 13.31 -3.46
C LYS A 501 6.77 13.68 -4.30
N ARG A 502 7.65 12.72 -4.59
CA ARG A 502 8.92 12.96 -5.33
C ARG A 502 8.74 13.24 -6.83
N HIS A 503 7.56 12.93 -7.38
CA HIS A 503 7.23 13.11 -8.81
C HIS A 503 6.38 14.34 -9.11
N LEU A 504 5.92 15.07 -8.08
CA LEU A 504 5.15 16.31 -8.23
C LEU A 504 6.12 17.49 -8.28
N THR A 505 6.53 17.89 -9.48
CA THR A 505 7.25 19.16 -9.67
C THR A 505 6.26 20.34 -9.68
N SER A 506 6.73 21.53 -9.31
CA SER A 506 5.90 22.75 -9.38
C SER A 506 5.37 23.03 -10.79
N ASN A 507 6.17 22.73 -11.83
CA ASN A 507 5.75 22.88 -13.22
C ASN A 507 4.67 21.87 -13.61
N LEU A 508 4.80 20.60 -13.22
CA LEU A 508 3.77 19.58 -13.46
C LEU A 508 2.47 19.94 -12.74
N LEU A 509 2.55 20.45 -11.50
CA LEU A 509 1.39 20.90 -10.74
C LEU A 509 0.71 22.09 -11.43
N LEU A 510 1.47 23.09 -11.86
CA LEU A 510 0.97 24.27 -12.57
C LEU A 510 0.27 23.88 -13.87
N VAL A 511 0.92 23.03 -14.68
CA VAL A 511 0.32 22.49 -15.92
C VAL A 511 -0.96 21.72 -15.60
N THR A 512 -0.96 20.89 -14.57
CA THR A 512 -2.15 20.14 -14.14
C THR A 512 -3.29 21.06 -13.68
N MET A 513 -2.99 22.17 -13.01
CA MET A 513 -3.98 23.18 -12.62
C MET A 513 -4.59 23.89 -13.83
N VAL A 514 -3.78 24.25 -14.83
CA VAL A 514 -4.28 24.87 -16.08
C VAL A 514 -5.21 23.90 -16.82
N LEU A 515 -4.80 22.63 -16.95
CA LEU A 515 -5.66 21.60 -17.55
C LEU A 515 -6.93 21.37 -16.74
N GLY A 516 -6.82 21.38 -15.41
CA GLY A 516 -7.95 21.27 -14.50
C GLY A 516 -8.95 22.40 -14.63
N THR A 517 -8.49 23.61 -14.97
CA THR A 517 -9.35 24.79 -15.23
C THR A 517 -10.19 24.58 -16.51
N SER A 518 -9.62 23.99 -17.56
CA SER A 518 -10.36 23.60 -18.77
C SER A 518 -11.51 22.65 -18.41
N VAL A 519 -11.18 21.57 -17.67
CA VAL A 519 -12.14 20.55 -17.18
C VAL A 519 -13.21 21.13 -16.28
N PHE A 520 -12.89 22.19 -15.55
CA PHE A 520 -13.85 22.91 -14.73
C PHE A 520 -14.98 23.51 -15.60
N SER A 521 -14.66 23.99 -16.79
CA SER A 521 -15.65 24.53 -17.76
C SER A 521 -16.68 23.46 -18.12
N TYR A 522 -16.24 22.22 -18.40
CA TYR A 522 -17.13 21.11 -18.77
C TYR A 522 -18.21 20.84 -17.72
N GLY A 523 -17.82 20.60 -16.46
CA GLY A 523 -18.79 20.28 -15.40
C GLY A 523 -19.66 21.48 -15.00
N PHE A 524 -19.09 22.69 -15.06
CA PHE A 524 -19.78 23.94 -14.76
C PHE A 524 -20.87 24.25 -15.80
N GLU A 525 -20.51 24.30 -17.08
CA GLU A 525 -21.43 24.59 -18.20
C GLU A 525 -22.53 23.55 -18.31
N GLY A 526 -22.17 22.26 -18.17
CA GLY A 526 -23.14 21.18 -18.19
C GLY A 526 -24.22 21.36 -17.13
N THR A 527 -23.85 21.80 -15.92
CA THR A 527 -24.82 22.04 -14.85
C THR A 527 -25.61 23.33 -15.06
N VAL A 528 -24.96 24.42 -15.51
CA VAL A 528 -25.64 25.70 -15.81
C VAL A 528 -26.69 25.48 -16.88
N LEU A 529 -26.32 24.93 -18.03
CA LEU A 529 -27.21 24.75 -19.18
C LEU A 529 -28.39 23.82 -18.89
N ASN A 530 -28.22 22.85 -17.99
CA ASN A 530 -29.29 21.93 -17.57
C ASN A 530 -30.26 22.57 -16.56
N THR A 531 -29.80 23.58 -15.82
CA THR A 531 -30.57 24.23 -14.77
C THR A 531 -31.34 25.45 -15.31
N ILE A 532 -30.74 26.23 -16.22
CA ILE A 532 -31.39 27.43 -16.80
C ILE A 532 -32.68 27.10 -17.57
N GLN A 533 -32.76 25.92 -18.18
CA GLN A 533 -33.97 25.48 -18.90
C GLN A 533 -35.19 25.30 -17.99
N ALA A 534 -35.01 25.22 -16.66
CA ALA A 534 -36.09 25.20 -15.68
C ALA A 534 -36.44 26.60 -15.13
N MET A 535 -35.69 27.65 -15.48
CA MET A 535 -35.91 29.02 -15.00
C MET A 535 -37.05 29.70 -15.75
N THR A 536 -37.94 30.37 -15.01
CA THR A 536 -39.15 30.99 -15.56
C THR A 536 -38.87 32.08 -16.61
N PRO A 537 -37.88 32.99 -16.45
CA PRO A 537 -37.61 34.00 -17.49
C PRO A 537 -37.03 33.38 -18.77
N PHE A 538 -36.25 32.31 -18.67
CA PHE A 538 -35.73 31.57 -19.83
C PHE A 538 -36.85 30.86 -20.60
N GLU A 539 -37.81 30.24 -19.89
CA GLU A 539 -39.03 29.69 -20.51
C GLU A 539 -39.86 30.76 -21.21
N ARG A 540 -39.97 31.97 -20.62
CA ARG A 540 -40.72 33.08 -21.22
C ARG A 540 -40.10 33.60 -22.52
N GLU A 541 -38.77 33.66 -22.57
CA GLU A 541 -38.02 34.24 -23.71
C GLU A 541 -37.89 33.27 -24.89
N PHE A 542 -37.71 31.96 -24.62
CA PHE A 542 -37.42 30.96 -25.66
C PHE A 542 -38.49 29.86 -25.81
N GLY A 543 -39.47 29.81 -24.91
CA GLY A 543 -40.58 28.86 -24.95
C GLY A 543 -41.70 29.27 -25.90
N GLU A 544 -42.71 28.40 -26.03
CA GLU A 544 -43.91 28.65 -26.81
C GLU A 544 -45.14 28.71 -25.89
N TYR A 545 -46.20 29.40 -26.35
CA TYR A 545 -47.48 29.37 -25.64
C TYR A 545 -48.13 28.00 -25.84
N LEU A 546 -48.33 27.27 -24.74
CA LEU A 546 -48.98 25.96 -24.74
C LEU A 546 -50.48 26.14 -24.40
N PRO A 547 -51.40 25.99 -25.38
CA PRO A 547 -52.83 26.25 -25.18
C PRO A 547 -53.45 25.36 -24.10
N GLU A 548 -52.98 24.12 -23.99
CA GLU A 548 -53.50 23.11 -23.07
C GLU A 548 -53.19 23.38 -21.59
N LYS A 549 -52.12 24.14 -21.29
CA LYS A 549 -51.64 24.40 -19.92
C LYS A 549 -51.76 25.87 -19.50
N ASN A 550 -52.26 26.73 -20.40
CA ASN A 550 -52.34 28.18 -20.25
C ASN A 550 -51.05 28.81 -19.70
N LYS A 551 -49.90 28.31 -20.15
CA LYS A 551 -48.56 28.70 -19.69
C LYS A 551 -47.57 28.69 -20.86
N ILE A 552 -46.56 29.55 -20.78
CA ILE A 552 -45.42 29.54 -21.71
C ILE A 552 -44.41 28.50 -21.20
N GLY A 553 -43.95 27.61 -22.08
CA GLY A 553 -42.98 26.58 -21.76
C GLY A 553 -42.42 25.90 -23.01
N PHE A 554 -41.48 24.98 -22.83
CA PHE A 554 -40.94 24.20 -23.96
C PHE A 554 -41.84 23.02 -24.29
N THR A 555 -42.20 22.89 -25.57
CA THR A 555 -42.75 21.66 -26.16
C THR A 555 -41.74 20.52 -26.04
N SER A 556 -42.20 19.28 -25.90
CA SER A 556 -41.34 18.10 -25.72
C SER A 556 -40.31 17.95 -26.83
N THR A 557 -40.69 18.22 -28.08
CA THR A 557 -39.78 18.22 -29.23
C THR A 557 -38.65 19.25 -29.11
N LYS A 558 -38.96 20.50 -28.73
CA LYS A 558 -37.94 21.54 -28.53
C LYS A 558 -37.03 21.21 -27.35
N LEU A 559 -37.57 20.66 -26.26
CA LEU A 559 -36.77 20.28 -25.11
C LEU A 559 -35.87 19.05 -25.40
N SER A 560 -36.33 18.13 -26.26
CA SER A 560 -35.52 17.03 -26.79
C SER A 560 -34.38 17.55 -27.66
N TYR A 561 -34.68 18.41 -28.64
CA TYR A 561 -33.63 18.96 -29.52
C TYR A 561 -32.58 19.76 -28.76
N LEU A 562 -32.99 20.55 -27.77
CA LEU A 562 -32.10 21.38 -26.95
C LEU A 562 -31.02 20.58 -26.20
N ASN A 563 -31.31 19.32 -25.86
CA ASN A 563 -30.44 18.48 -25.03
C ASN A 563 -29.82 17.29 -25.78
N SER A 564 -30.48 16.76 -26.80
CA SER A 564 -29.99 15.58 -27.55
C SER A 564 -29.10 15.95 -28.75
N LEU A 565 -29.44 16.96 -29.56
CA LEU A 565 -28.61 17.37 -30.70
C LEU A 565 -27.18 17.77 -30.31
N PRO A 566 -26.94 18.44 -29.17
CA PRO A 566 -25.58 18.72 -28.72
C PRO A 566 -24.71 17.46 -28.52
N LEU A 567 -25.30 16.28 -28.22
CA LEU A 567 -24.53 15.03 -28.10
C LEU A 567 -23.97 14.54 -29.44
N ILE A 568 -24.58 14.93 -30.57
CA ILE A 568 -24.02 14.68 -31.91
C ILE A 568 -22.78 15.55 -32.09
N ALA A 569 -22.87 16.83 -31.72
CA ALA A 569 -21.74 17.75 -31.78
C ALA A 569 -20.57 17.29 -30.89
N PHE A 570 -20.87 16.72 -29.71
CA PHE A 570 -19.88 16.06 -28.85
C PHE A 570 -19.14 14.94 -29.59
N ALA A 571 -19.86 14.02 -30.24
CA ALA A 571 -19.24 12.90 -30.96
C ALA A 571 -18.33 13.38 -32.11
N VAL A 572 -18.78 14.38 -32.87
CA VAL A 572 -17.98 14.99 -33.94
C VAL A 572 -16.76 15.70 -33.36
N GLY A 573 -16.90 16.37 -32.21
CA GLY A 573 -15.82 17.03 -31.49
C GLY A 573 -14.70 16.07 -31.07
N VAL A 574 -15.05 14.88 -30.56
CA VAL A 574 -14.06 13.83 -30.21
C VAL A 574 -13.25 13.42 -31.44
N ILE A 575 -13.92 13.14 -32.56
CA ILE A 575 -13.27 12.71 -33.81
C ILE A 575 -12.37 13.83 -34.34
N PHE A 576 -12.89 15.06 -34.38
CA PHE A 576 -12.16 16.22 -34.86
C PHE A 576 -10.91 16.50 -34.02
N ALA A 577 -11.03 16.48 -32.69
CA ALA A 577 -9.87 16.65 -31.80
C ALA A 577 -8.84 15.55 -31.98
N SER A 578 -9.26 14.30 -32.13
CA SER A 578 -8.34 13.18 -32.36
C SER A 578 -7.50 13.39 -33.61
N GLN A 579 -8.13 13.73 -34.74
CA GLN A 579 -7.43 14.01 -35.99
C GLN A 579 -6.53 15.24 -35.87
N LEU A 580 -7.07 16.35 -35.35
CA LEU A 580 -6.33 17.60 -35.20
C LEU A 580 -5.09 17.41 -34.32
N GLY A 581 -5.24 16.72 -33.19
CA GLY A 581 -4.14 16.47 -32.25
C GLY A 581 -3.11 15.47 -32.76
N GLU A 582 -3.47 14.58 -33.69
CA GLU A 582 -2.50 13.74 -34.37
C GLU A 582 -1.61 14.50 -35.35
N TYR A 583 -2.19 15.41 -36.14
CA TYR A 583 -1.48 16.17 -37.17
C TYR A 583 -0.71 17.35 -36.60
N TYR A 584 -1.36 18.17 -35.76
CA TYR A 584 -0.87 19.49 -35.31
C TYR A 584 -0.35 19.51 -33.86
N GLY A 585 -0.59 18.46 -33.08
CA GLY A 585 -0.18 18.39 -31.67
C GLY A 585 -1.30 18.78 -30.70
N ARG A 586 -1.13 18.46 -29.42
CA ARG A 586 -2.15 18.57 -28.38
C ARG A 586 -2.35 20.02 -27.92
N LYS A 587 -1.29 20.83 -27.91
CA LYS A 587 -1.36 22.24 -27.47
C LYS A 587 -2.28 23.07 -28.36
N ILE A 588 -2.24 22.83 -29.68
CA ILE A 588 -3.13 23.50 -30.64
C ILE A 588 -4.59 23.10 -30.39
N VAL A 589 -4.85 21.82 -30.11
CA VAL A 589 -6.21 21.35 -29.75
C VAL A 589 -6.70 22.03 -28.47
N LEU A 590 -5.85 22.25 -27.47
CA LEU A 590 -6.20 22.96 -26.23
C LEU A 590 -6.65 24.40 -26.49
N ILE A 591 -5.92 25.11 -27.35
CA ILE A 591 -6.26 26.50 -27.72
C ILE A 591 -7.54 26.51 -28.55
N CYS A 592 -7.64 25.67 -29.58
CA CYS A 592 -8.82 25.58 -30.43
C CYS A 592 -10.09 25.23 -29.63
N THR A 593 -10.01 24.24 -28.74
CA THR A 593 -11.18 23.81 -27.96
C THR A 593 -11.69 24.92 -27.05
N ASN A 594 -10.80 25.61 -26.32
CA ASN A 594 -11.20 26.72 -25.44
C ASN A 594 -11.67 27.96 -26.22
N THR A 595 -11.12 28.22 -27.42
CA THR A 595 -11.62 29.29 -28.30
C THR A 595 -13.03 29.00 -28.79
N ILE A 596 -13.30 27.75 -29.19
CA ILE A 596 -14.64 27.31 -29.61
C ILE A 596 -15.62 27.39 -28.44
N CYS A 597 -15.18 27.05 -27.23
CA CYS A 597 -15.96 27.20 -26.01
C CYS A 597 -16.41 28.66 -25.81
N LEU A 598 -15.48 29.62 -25.87
CA LEU A 598 -15.79 31.05 -25.74
C LEU A 598 -16.81 31.51 -26.78
N ILE A 599 -16.66 31.10 -28.04
CA ILE A 599 -17.62 31.42 -29.11
C ILE A 599 -19.00 30.86 -28.75
N GLY A 600 -19.07 29.60 -28.32
CA GLY A 600 -20.32 28.95 -27.92
C GLY A 600 -21.02 29.64 -26.75
N ILE A 601 -20.27 30.08 -25.74
CA ILE A 601 -20.79 30.82 -24.59
C ILE A 601 -21.28 32.21 -25.02
N ILE A 602 -20.53 32.95 -25.85
CA ILE A 602 -20.93 34.28 -26.35
C ILE A 602 -22.22 34.17 -27.18
N VAL A 603 -22.32 33.18 -28.07
CA VAL A 603 -23.53 32.93 -28.86
C VAL A 603 -24.73 32.61 -27.96
N THR A 604 -24.50 31.84 -26.89
CA THR A 604 -25.55 31.52 -25.91
C THR A 604 -25.94 32.75 -25.07
N PHE A 605 -24.98 33.56 -24.65
CA PHE A 605 -25.20 34.77 -23.83
C PHE A 605 -25.95 35.87 -24.60
N THR A 606 -25.63 36.05 -25.88
CA THR A 606 -26.25 37.02 -26.79
C THR A 606 -27.54 36.51 -27.44
N SER A 607 -28.02 35.33 -27.02
CA SER A 607 -29.15 34.69 -27.67
C SER A 607 -30.46 35.47 -27.48
N SER A 608 -31.20 35.63 -28.57
CA SER A 608 -32.57 36.20 -28.56
C SER A 608 -33.59 35.30 -29.26
N THR A 609 -33.14 34.19 -29.85
CA THR A 609 -34.00 33.19 -30.49
C THR A 609 -33.63 31.79 -30.02
N TYR A 610 -34.61 30.87 -30.02
CA TYR A 610 -34.39 29.47 -29.65
C TYR A 610 -33.29 28.79 -30.51
N GLY A 611 -33.27 29.07 -31.81
CA GLY A 611 -32.26 28.51 -32.72
C GLY A 611 -30.83 28.94 -32.38
N GLN A 612 -30.66 30.17 -31.90
CA GLN A 612 -29.36 30.69 -31.47
C GLN A 612 -28.89 30.02 -30.18
N VAL A 613 -29.78 29.80 -29.20
CA VAL A 613 -29.47 29.03 -27.97
C VAL A 613 -29.05 27.60 -28.33
N LEU A 614 -29.81 26.93 -29.20
CA LEU A 614 -29.51 25.57 -29.63
C LEU A 614 -28.13 25.50 -30.32
N SER A 615 -27.85 26.44 -31.22
CA SER A 615 -26.56 26.54 -31.91
C SER A 615 -25.41 26.77 -30.94
N GLY A 616 -25.58 27.68 -29.97
CA GLY A 616 -24.61 27.92 -28.89
C GLY A 616 -24.32 26.66 -28.08
N ARG A 617 -25.36 25.92 -27.67
CA ARG A 617 -25.21 24.63 -26.96
C ARG A 617 -24.50 23.56 -27.78
N MET A 618 -24.75 23.49 -29.09
CA MET A 618 -24.05 22.56 -29.98
C MET A 618 -22.56 22.90 -30.07
N ILE A 619 -22.20 24.18 -30.21
CA ILE A 619 -20.81 24.64 -30.23
C ILE A 619 -20.11 24.32 -28.90
N ILE A 620 -20.78 24.57 -27.77
CA ILE A 620 -20.26 24.21 -26.43
C ILE A 620 -20.04 22.69 -26.31
N ASN A 621 -20.98 21.86 -26.74
CA ASN A 621 -20.81 20.41 -26.66
C ASN A 621 -19.74 19.87 -27.62
N PHE A 622 -19.51 20.53 -28.75
CA PHE A 622 -18.38 20.23 -29.62
C PHE A 622 -17.05 20.43 -28.87
N HIS A 623 -16.89 21.56 -28.16
CA HIS A 623 -15.76 21.80 -27.27
C HIS A 623 -15.62 20.68 -26.20
N VAL A 624 -16.71 20.33 -25.53
CA VAL A 624 -16.71 19.26 -24.52
C VAL A 624 -16.23 17.92 -25.10
N GLY A 625 -16.63 17.60 -26.33
CA GLY A 625 -16.16 16.41 -27.05
C GLY A 625 -14.66 16.46 -27.35
N MET A 626 -14.17 17.59 -27.82
CA MET A 626 -12.74 17.79 -28.06
C MET A 626 -11.92 17.64 -26.76
N GLU A 627 -12.42 18.21 -25.66
CA GLU A 627 -11.76 18.19 -24.35
C GLU A 627 -11.74 16.81 -23.71
N ALA A 628 -12.84 16.05 -23.82
CA ALA A 628 -12.96 14.69 -23.28
C ALA A 628 -11.91 13.72 -23.86
N TRP A 629 -11.44 13.96 -25.08
CA TRP A 629 -10.31 13.25 -25.66
C TRP A 629 -8.96 13.83 -25.22
N LEU A 630 -8.81 15.16 -25.28
CA LEU A 630 -7.54 15.85 -25.11
C LEU A 630 -6.98 15.76 -23.69
N ILE A 631 -7.77 16.13 -22.67
CA ILE A 631 -7.24 16.36 -21.32
C ILE A 631 -6.77 15.06 -20.66
N PRO A 632 -7.56 13.96 -20.64
CA PRO A 632 -7.11 12.70 -20.06
C PRO A 632 -5.87 12.14 -20.76
N LEU A 633 -5.79 12.30 -22.09
CA LEU A 633 -4.62 11.91 -22.88
C LEU A 633 -3.38 12.69 -22.47
N LEU A 634 -3.49 14.02 -22.41
CA LEU A 634 -2.36 14.89 -22.13
C LEU A 634 -1.92 14.79 -20.65
N GLN A 635 -2.85 14.59 -19.71
CA GLN A 635 -2.52 14.21 -18.33
C GLN A 635 -1.76 12.88 -18.26
N ALA A 636 -2.15 11.86 -19.05
CA ALA A 636 -1.45 10.58 -19.08
C ALA A 636 -0.08 10.64 -19.77
N GLU A 637 0.11 11.57 -20.72
CA GLU A 637 1.37 11.82 -21.43
C GLU A 637 2.34 12.68 -20.59
N PHE A 638 1.86 13.55 -19.71
CA PHE A 638 2.69 14.33 -18.79
C PHE A 638 2.98 13.60 -17.48
N ALA A 639 2.06 12.76 -17.01
CA ALA A 639 2.22 12.12 -15.71
C ALA A 639 3.30 11.01 -15.75
N PRO A 640 4.23 11.04 -14.78
CA PRO A 640 5.11 9.91 -14.52
C PRO A 640 4.29 8.63 -14.28
N PRO A 641 4.77 7.44 -14.71
CA PRO A 641 4.01 6.20 -14.68
C PRO A 641 3.33 5.90 -13.36
N ALA A 642 3.93 6.31 -12.25
CA ALA A 642 3.52 5.92 -10.93
C ALA A 642 2.59 6.90 -10.20
N ILE A 643 2.44 8.14 -10.69
CA ILE A 643 1.37 9.06 -10.24
C ILE A 643 0.26 9.25 -11.28
N ARG A 644 0.39 8.61 -12.45
CA ARG A 644 -0.56 8.72 -13.56
C ARG A 644 -2.02 8.48 -13.16
N GLY A 645 -2.28 7.44 -12.37
CA GLY A 645 -3.64 7.14 -11.91
C GLY A 645 -4.24 8.29 -11.09
N ALA A 646 -3.45 8.87 -10.18
CA ALA A 646 -3.89 9.99 -9.36
C ALA A 646 -4.15 11.25 -10.18
N LEU A 647 -3.26 11.60 -11.13
CA LEU A 647 -3.48 12.76 -12.02
C LEU A 647 -4.72 12.60 -12.90
N VAL A 648 -4.97 11.40 -13.42
CA VAL A 648 -6.17 11.14 -14.23
C VAL A 648 -7.44 11.24 -13.36
N SER A 649 -7.42 10.81 -12.10
CA SER A 649 -8.57 10.96 -11.18
C SER A 649 -8.92 12.41 -10.84
N VAL A 650 -7.98 13.36 -10.99
CA VAL A 650 -8.25 14.80 -10.85
C VAL A 650 -9.26 15.27 -11.90
N TYR A 651 -9.25 14.70 -13.11
CA TYR A 651 -10.22 15.02 -14.17
C TYR A 651 -11.66 14.84 -13.69
N THR A 652 -11.99 13.64 -13.20
CA THR A 652 -13.35 13.32 -12.73
C THR A 652 -13.74 14.17 -11.52
N THR A 653 -12.82 14.38 -10.59
CA THR A 653 -13.05 15.21 -9.39
C THR A 653 -13.41 16.65 -9.77
N ASN A 654 -12.69 17.24 -10.73
CA ASN A 654 -12.95 18.60 -11.22
C ASN A 654 -14.33 18.74 -11.87
N ILE A 655 -14.81 17.72 -12.60
CA ILE A 655 -16.15 17.74 -13.21
C ILE A 655 -17.24 17.77 -12.13
N VAL A 656 -17.12 16.94 -11.11
CA VAL A 656 -18.15 16.85 -10.06
C VAL A 656 -18.12 18.10 -9.19
N LEU A 657 -16.94 18.59 -8.84
CA LEU A 657 -16.76 19.80 -8.03
C LEU A 657 -17.29 21.05 -8.76
N SER A 658 -16.94 21.23 -10.04
CA SER A 658 -17.44 22.35 -10.85
C SER A 658 -18.96 22.34 -11.03
N GLY A 659 -19.55 21.15 -11.22
CA GLY A 659 -21.00 21.00 -11.24
C GLY A 659 -21.68 21.38 -9.93
N PHE A 660 -21.04 21.12 -8.78
CA PHE A 660 -21.53 21.57 -7.49
C PHE A 660 -21.49 23.11 -7.36
N ILE A 661 -20.38 23.76 -7.73
CA ILE A 661 -20.28 25.22 -7.71
C ILE A 661 -21.32 25.88 -8.65
N ALA A 662 -21.49 25.34 -9.85
CA ALA A 662 -22.52 25.82 -10.78
C ALA A 662 -23.94 25.71 -10.19
N SER A 663 -24.22 24.66 -9.41
CA SER A 663 -25.53 24.49 -8.76
C SER A 663 -25.79 25.54 -7.66
N ILE A 664 -24.75 26.02 -6.98
CA ILE A 664 -24.85 27.12 -6.00
C ILE A 664 -25.21 28.43 -6.73
N ILE A 665 -24.47 28.77 -7.78
CA ILE A 665 -24.68 30.01 -8.55
C ILE A 665 -26.07 30.02 -9.19
N THR A 666 -26.50 28.91 -9.79
CA THR A 666 -27.84 28.80 -10.40
C THR A 666 -28.96 28.84 -9.38
N THR A 667 -28.75 28.34 -8.16
CA THR A 667 -29.73 28.47 -7.06
C THR A 667 -29.89 29.92 -6.62
N GLU A 668 -28.79 30.67 -6.48
CA GLU A 668 -28.87 32.08 -6.10
C GLU A 668 -29.45 32.97 -7.21
N THR A 669 -29.03 32.76 -8.45
CA THR A 669 -29.54 33.53 -9.61
C THR A 669 -30.98 33.19 -9.98
N SER A 670 -31.49 32.01 -9.63
CA SER A 670 -32.90 31.64 -9.85
C SER A 670 -33.90 32.56 -9.12
N LYS A 671 -33.45 33.27 -8.08
CA LYS A 671 -34.27 34.22 -7.30
C LYS A 671 -34.53 35.52 -8.08
N LEU A 672 -33.75 35.80 -9.14
CA LEU A 672 -33.90 36.98 -9.99
C LEU A 672 -35.09 36.82 -10.95
N LYS A 673 -35.84 37.90 -11.18
CA LYS A 673 -37.01 37.91 -12.07
C LYS A 673 -36.71 38.35 -13.50
N ASP A 674 -35.55 38.98 -13.71
CA ASP A 674 -35.11 39.54 -14.99
C ASP A 674 -34.27 38.53 -15.80
N ALA A 675 -33.90 38.91 -17.03
CA ALA A 675 -33.01 38.12 -17.88
C ALA A 675 -31.65 37.79 -17.22
N GLY A 676 -31.27 38.53 -16.16
CA GLY A 676 -30.10 38.23 -15.34
C GLY A 676 -30.10 36.83 -14.71
N CYS A 677 -31.28 36.19 -14.52
CA CYS A 677 -31.36 34.85 -13.92
C CYS A 677 -30.58 33.78 -14.72
N TRP A 678 -30.62 33.84 -16.05
CA TRP A 678 -29.95 32.87 -16.93
C TRP A 678 -28.69 33.45 -17.56
N LYS A 679 -28.64 34.78 -17.80
CA LYS A 679 -27.45 35.45 -18.35
C LYS A 679 -26.27 35.48 -17.40
N ILE A 680 -26.47 35.66 -16.08
CA ILE A 680 -25.37 35.68 -15.10
C ILE A 680 -24.67 34.31 -15.03
N PRO A 681 -25.37 33.17 -14.85
CA PRO A 681 -24.72 31.86 -14.86
C PRO A 681 -24.00 31.53 -16.17
N VAL A 682 -24.60 31.88 -17.32
CA VAL A 682 -23.95 31.70 -18.63
C VAL A 682 -22.72 32.61 -18.77
N GLY A 683 -22.79 33.85 -18.27
CA GLY A 683 -21.65 34.77 -18.26
C GLY A 683 -20.49 34.28 -17.38
N CYS A 684 -20.78 33.65 -16.23
CA CYS A 684 -19.75 33.02 -15.39
C CYS A 684 -19.01 31.88 -16.12
N CYS A 685 -19.63 31.23 -17.11
CA CYS A 685 -18.96 30.20 -17.90
C CYS A 685 -17.77 30.76 -18.70
N LEU A 686 -17.73 32.08 -18.99
CA LEU A 686 -16.60 32.70 -19.72
C LEU A 686 -15.28 32.69 -18.93
N ILE A 687 -15.34 32.60 -17.60
CA ILE A 687 -14.18 32.75 -16.72
C ILE A 687 -13.15 31.64 -16.99
N PHE A 688 -13.58 30.38 -16.98
CA PHE A 688 -12.71 29.21 -17.06
C PHE A 688 -11.99 29.04 -18.42
N PRO A 689 -12.65 29.12 -19.59
CA PRO A 689 -11.96 29.06 -20.88
C PRO A 689 -11.06 30.28 -21.10
N THR A 690 -11.42 31.46 -20.59
CA THR A 690 -10.54 32.65 -20.65
C THR A 690 -9.27 32.44 -19.83
N LEU A 691 -9.40 31.97 -18.59
CA LEU A 691 -8.24 31.64 -17.75
C LEU A 691 -7.36 30.57 -18.40
N THR A 692 -7.98 29.52 -18.95
CA THR A 692 -7.25 28.46 -19.64
C THR A 692 -6.47 28.99 -20.84
N LEU A 693 -7.04 29.89 -21.65
CA LEU A 693 -6.33 30.52 -22.77
C LEU A 693 -5.21 31.46 -22.31
N CYS A 694 -5.43 32.26 -21.26
CA CYS A 694 -4.41 33.13 -20.68
C CYS A 694 -3.19 32.35 -20.18
N PHE A 695 -3.39 31.12 -19.71
CA PHE A 695 -2.32 30.25 -19.20
C PHE A 695 -1.94 29.10 -20.13
N ALA A 696 -2.54 28.99 -21.33
CA ALA A 696 -2.28 27.91 -22.28
C ALA A 696 -0.82 27.88 -22.77
N TRP A 697 -0.11 29.01 -22.71
CA TRP A 697 1.30 29.08 -23.08
C TRP A 697 2.20 28.29 -22.12
N LEU A 698 1.81 28.14 -20.84
CA LEU A 698 2.52 27.34 -19.82
C LEU A 698 2.44 25.84 -20.10
N VAL A 699 1.43 25.39 -20.84
CA VAL A 699 1.27 23.98 -21.18
C VAL A 699 2.23 23.65 -22.33
N PRO A 700 3.22 22.75 -22.14
CA PRO A 700 4.11 22.33 -23.21
C PRO A 700 3.37 21.41 -24.20
N GLU A 701 3.99 21.09 -25.32
CA GLU A 701 3.48 20.04 -26.21
C GLU A 701 3.77 18.65 -25.63
N SER A 702 3.04 17.62 -26.04
CA SER A 702 3.25 16.26 -25.56
C SER A 702 4.62 15.71 -25.95
N PRO A 703 5.41 15.19 -24.98
CA PRO A 703 6.71 14.57 -25.29
C PRO A 703 6.54 13.33 -26.17
N ARG A 704 5.46 12.56 -26.00
CA ARG A 704 5.16 11.40 -26.85
C ARG A 704 4.83 11.78 -28.29
N TRP A 705 4.10 12.88 -28.49
CA TRP A 705 3.79 13.35 -29.83
C TRP A 705 5.04 13.87 -30.56
N LEU A 706 5.92 14.59 -29.86
CA LEU A 706 7.20 15.06 -30.40
C LEU A 706 8.10 13.89 -30.83
N LEU A 707 8.22 12.85 -30.00
CA LEU A 707 8.94 11.62 -30.35
C LEU A 707 8.32 10.92 -31.57
N ARG A 708 6.99 10.87 -31.69
CA ARG A 708 6.29 10.28 -32.85
C ARG A 708 6.56 11.07 -34.15
N LYS A 709 6.79 12.37 -34.05
CA LYS A 709 7.17 13.24 -35.19
C LYS A 709 8.68 13.17 -35.51
N GLY A 710 9.48 12.50 -34.68
CA GLY A 710 10.93 12.38 -34.84
C GLY A 710 11.74 13.52 -34.21
N ASP A 711 11.11 14.44 -33.48
CA ASP A 711 11.77 15.58 -32.84
C ASP A 711 12.17 15.23 -31.40
N ARG A 712 13.29 14.49 -31.26
CA ARG A 712 13.80 14.02 -29.95
C ARG A 712 14.28 15.17 -29.06
N VAL A 713 14.95 16.17 -29.64
CA VAL A 713 15.53 17.30 -28.89
C VAL A 713 14.44 18.05 -28.11
N ARG A 714 13.36 18.44 -28.79
CA ARG A 714 12.25 19.12 -28.12
C ARG A 714 11.51 18.23 -27.12
N ALA A 715 11.45 16.92 -27.36
CA ALA A 715 10.83 16.00 -26.40
C ALA A 715 11.60 15.98 -25.08
N VAL A 716 12.94 15.96 -25.14
CA VAL A 716 13.83 16.02 -23.96
C VAL A 716 13.70 17.36 -23.24
N ASP A 717 13.64 18.48 -23.97
CA ASP A 717 13.41 19.81 -23.37
C ASP A 717 12.08 19.89 -22.61
N VAL A 718 11.02 19.30 -23.17
CA VAL A 718 9.71 19.23 -22.50
C VAL A 718 9.76 18.34 -21.25
N LEU A 719 10.42 17.19 -21.31
CA LEU A 719 10.60 16.32 -20.15
C LEU A 719 11.42 17.02 -19.06
N ASN A 720 12.46 17.78 -19.43
CA ASN A 720 13.21 18.66 -18.52
C ASN A 720 12.33 19.76 -17.92
N TYR A 721 11.43 20.38 -18.71
CA TYR A 721 10.52 21.38 -18.18
C TYR A 721 9.51 20.78 -17.18
N LEU A 722 8.94 19.62 -17.49
CA LEU A 722 7.94 18.95 -16.66
C LEU A 722 8.55 18.31 -15.41
N HIS A 723 9.71 17.67 -15.53
CA HIS A 723 10.28 16.82 -14.47
C HIS A 723 11.71 17.20 -14.07
N GLY A 724 12.41 18.05 -14.83
CA GLY A 724 13.84 18.38 -14.63
C GLY A 724 14.15 19.23 -13.39
N ALA A 725 13.15 19.70 -12.65
CA ALA A 725 13.35 20.19 -11.27
C ALA A 725 13.77 19.06 -10.30
N ARG A 726 13.69 17.79 -10.75
CA ARG A 726 14.05 16.61 -10.00
C ARG A 726 15.52 16.27 -10.31
N ASN A 727 16.40 16.41 -9.33
CA ASN A 727 17.86 16.23 -9.49
C ASN A 727 18.32 14.80 -9.88
N ASP A 728 17.42 13.81 -9.88
CA ASP A 728 17.62 12.39 -10.24
C ASP A 728 16.82 12.01 -11.51
N TYR A 729 16.35 12.97 -12.30
CA TYR A 729 15.59 12.74 -13.52
C TYR A 729 16.47 12.85 -14.76
N ASP A 730 16.65 11.72 -15.44
CA ASP A 730 17.29 11.66 -16.75
C ASP A 730 16.22 11.67 -17.85
N SER A 731 16.03 12.85 -18.44
CA SER A 731 15.09 13.10 -19.53
C SER A 731 15.45 12.35 -20.81
N GLU A 732 16.73 12.09 -21.07
CA GLU A 732 17.17 11.36 -22.27
C GLU A 732 16.82 9.88 -22.16
N LYS A 733 17.03 9.29 -20.98
CA LYS A 733 16.66 7.90 -20.72
C LYS A 733 15.15 7.68 -20.78
N GLU A 734 14.34 8.60 -20.25
CA GLU A 734 12.88 8.48 -20.38
C GLU A 734 12.42 8.66 -21.83
N ALA A 735 13.02 9.58 -22.59
CA ALA A 735 12.71 9.75 -24.01
C ALA A 735 12.99 8.46 -24.82
N GLU A 736 14.08 7.75 -24.50
CA GLU A 736 14.42 6.47 -25.13
C GLU A 736 13.41 5.36 -24.80
N LEU A 737 13.04 5.20 -23.53
CA LEU A 737 12.01 4.24 -23.10
C LEU A 737 10.65 4.52 -23.75
N LEU A 738 10.28 5.81 -23.88
CA LEU A 738 9.07 6.21 -24.58
C LEU A 738 9.12 5.84 -26.06
N LEU A 739 10.25 6.03 -26.74
CA LEU A 739 10.42 5.65 -28.14
C LEU A 739 10.33 4.14 -28.35
N GLU A 740 10.91 3.35 -27.46
CA GLU A 740 10.80 1.89 -27.48
C GLU A 740 9.34 1.44 -27.34
N SER A 741 8.60 2.02 -26.38
CA SER A 741 7.17 1.73 -26.18
C SER A 741 6.32 2.05 -27.42
N LEU A 742 6.63 3.15 -28.13
CA LEU A 742 5.95 3.54 -29.35
C LEU A 742 6.22 2.58 -30.51
N ASN A 743 7.41 1.99 -30.56
CA ASN A 743 7.78 1.00 -31.57
C ASN A 743 7.11 -0.35 -31.30
N GLN A 744 7.02 -0.79 -30.04
CA GLN A 744 6.27 -1.99 -29.66
C GLN A 744 4.77 -1.86 -29.95
N ALA A 745 4.19 -0.66 -29.78
CA ALA A 745 2.78 -0.37 -30.04
C ALA A 745 2.35 -0.47 -31.52
N LYS A 746 3.27 -0.65 -32.47
CA LYS A 746 2.96 -0.89 -33.90
C LYS A 746 2.38 -2.30 -34.16
N SER A 747 2.43 -3.22 -33.20
CA SER A 747 1.99 -4.62 -33.33
C SER A 747 0.48 -4.88 -33.04
N LYS A 748 -0.43 -3.97 -33.43
CA LYS A 748 -1.87 -4.11 -33.11
C LYS A 748 -2.59 -5.17 -33.98
N GLY A 749 -3.46 -5.99 -33.36
CA GLY A 749 -4.26 -7.04 -34.04
C GLY A 749 -5.30 -6.50 -35.03
N LYS A 750 -5.93 -7.34 -35.87
CA LYS A 750 -6.87 -6.91 -36.93
C LYS A 750 -8.28 -6.65 -36.36
N TRP A 751 -9.09 -5.79 -37.02
CA TRP A 751 -10.46 -5.49 -36.59
C TRP A 751 -11.38 -6.72 -36.59
N SER A 752 -11.12 -7.67 -37.48
CA SER A 752 -11.86 -8.94 -37.54
C SER A 752 -11.70 -9.80 -36.28
N ASP A 753 -10.64 -9.57 -35.50
CA ASP A 753 -10.28 -10.45 -34.38
C ASP A 753 -11.05 -10.09 -33.09
N LEU A 754 -11.75 -8.94 -33.08
CA LEU A 754 -12.68 -8.54 -32.02
C LEU A 754 -13.88 -9.49 -31.91
N VAL A 755 -14.32 -10.05 -33.03
CA VAL A 755 -15.58 -10.81 -33.11
C VAL A 755 -15.35 -12.32 -33.17
N LYS A 756 -14.09 -12.76 -33.15
CA LYS A 756 -13.69 -14.17 -33.26
C LYS A 756 -13.55 -14.83 -31.89
N GLY A 757 -13.97 -16.09 -31.82
CA GLY A 757 -13.78 -16.96 -30.66
C GLY A 757 -14.23 -16.32 -29.36
N THR A 758 -13.35 -16.35 -28.37
CA THR A 758 -13.58 -15.88 -27.00
C THR A 758 -13.77 -14.36 -26.90
N ASN A 759 -13.19 -13.60 -27.83
CA ASN A 759 -13.34 -12.14 -27.88
C ASN A 759 -14.77 -11.71 -28.20
N ARG A 760 -15.57 -12.57 -28.85
CA ARG A 760 -17.00 -12.32 -29.10
C ARG A 760 -17.76 -12.08 -27.80
N LEU A 761 -17.53 -12.89 -26.76
CA LEU A 761 -18.22 -12.72 -25.48
C LEU A 761 -17.82 -11.40 -24.82
N ARG A 762 -16.53 -11.06 -24.85
CA ARG A 762 -15.97 -9.82 -24.31
C ARG A 762 -16.58 -8.59 -24.96
N ILE A 763 -16.61 -8.55 -26.29
CA ILE A 763 -17.16 -7.42 -27.02
C ILE A 763 -18.68 -7.33 -26.84
N THR A 764 -19.42 -8.44 -26.81
CA THR A 764 -20.86 -8.41 -26.52
C THR A 764 -21.16 -7.92 -25.11
N THR A 765 -20.40 -8.36 -24.10
CA THR A 765 -20.55 -7.90 -22.72
C THR A 765 -20.26 -6.41 -22.60
N SER A 766 -19.22 -5.94 -23.30
CA SER A 766 -18.85 -4.52 -23.37
C SER A 766 -19.92 -3.66 -24.05
N VAL A 767 -20.48 -4.10 -25.18
CA VAL A 767 -21.55 -3.39 -25.89
C VAL A 767 -22.81 -3.27 -25.03
N VAL A 768 -23.20 -4.34 -24.33
CA VAL A 768 -24.35 -4.29 -23.41
C VAL A 768 -24.07 -3.39 -22.21
N ALA A 769 -22.86 -3.47 -21.63
CA ALA A 769 -22.45 -2.59 -20.54
C ALA A 769 -22.53 -1.10 -20.96
N ALA A 770 -22.02 -0.75 -22.15
CA ALA A 770 -22.09 0.61 -22.71
C ALA A 770 -23.53 1.13 -22.84
N ALA A 771 -24.44 0.28 -23.30
CA ALA A 771 -25.86 0.63 -23.38
C ALA A 771 -26.48 0.84 -21.99
N LEU A 772 -26.18 -0.06 -21.04
CA LEU A 772 -26.74 -0.04 -19.69
C LEU A 772 -26.33 1.19 -18.87
N VAL A 773 -25.13 1.76 -19.11
CA VAL A 773 -24.71 3.04 -18.50
C VAL A 773 -25.78 4.11 -18.71
N HIS A 774 -26.30 4.27 -19.94
CA HIS A 774 -27.29 5.30 -20.24
C HIS A 774 -28.74 4.85 -20.03
N LEU A 775 -29.05 3.57 -20.27
CA LEU A 775 -30.38 3.00 -20.00
C LEU A 775 -30.71 2.98 -18.50
N GLY A 776 -29.70 3.07 -17.62
CA GLY A 776 -29.86 3.20 -16.17
C GLY A 776 -30.48 4.54 -15.70
N GLY A 777 -30.85 5.45 -16.60
CA GLY A 777 -31.63 6.65 -16.27
C GLY A 777 -30.80 7.86 -15.79
N GLN A 778 -29.48 7.85 -15.97
CA GLN A 778 -28.63 8.96 -15.57
C GLN A 778 -28.95 10.25 -16.31
N SER A 779 -29.23 10.17 -17.61
CA SER A 779 -29.63 11.32 -18.42
C SER A 779 -30.92 11.94 -17.91
N PHE A 780 -31.88 11.15 -17.39
CA PHE A 780 -33.10 11.64 -16.76
C PHE A 780 -32.79 12.49 -15.52
N SER A 781 -32.01 11.96 -14.57
CA SER A 781 -31.72 12.69 -13.33
C SER A 781 -30.82 13.91 -13.54
N ASN A 782 -29.83 13.81 -14.45
CA ASN A 782 -28.84 14.87 -14.63
C ASN A 782 -29.33 16.02 -15.55
N LEU A 783 -29.98 15.71 -16.68
CA LEU A 783 -30.42 16.72 -17.65
C LEU A 783 -31.81 17.26 -17.33
N TYR A 784 -32.75 16.37 -16.96
CA TYR A 784 -34.17 16.73 -16.80
C TYR A 784 -34.63 16.79 -15.34
N GLY A 785 -33.75 16.47 -14.40
CA GLY A 785 -34.10 16.37 -13.00
C GLY A 785 -34.68 17.65 -12.42
N THR A 786 -34.10 18.81 -12.71
CA THR A 786 -34.59 20.10 -12.18
C THR A 786 -35.98 20.45 -12.72
N ILE A 787 -36.24 20.14 -13.99
CA ILE A 787 -37.58 20.30 -14.60
C ILE A 787 -38.58 19.38 -13.91
N PHE A 788 -38.21 18.12 -13.65
CA PHE A 788 -39.07 17.18 -12.93
C PHE A 788 -39.34 17.61 -11.49
N MET A 789 -38.34 18.13 -10.77
CA MET A 789 -38.52 18.67 -9.42
C MET A 789 -39.45 19.89 -9.39
N LYS A 790 -39.39 20.74 -10.42
CA LYS A 790 -40.33 21.86 -10.63
C LYS A 790 -41.78 21.37 -10.83
N GLN A 791 -41.97 20.24 -11.51
CA GLN A 791 -43.29 19.63 -11.70
C GLN A 791 -43.86 19.05 -10.39
N LEU A 792 -43.03 18.48 -9.51
CA LEU A 792 -43.47 17.96 -8.22
C LEU A 792 -43.96 19.07 -7.26
N ASN A 793 -43.35 20.26 -7.34
CA ASN A 793 -43.72 21.44 -6.54
C ASN A 793 -43.74 21.16 -5.01
N VAL A 794 -42.67 20.56 -4.50
CA VAL A 794 -42.50 20.20 -3.07
C VAL A 794 -41.44 21.04 -2.39
N MET A 795 -40.29 21.17 -3.03
CA MET A 795 -39.11 21.91 -2.61
C MET A 795 -38.70 22.83 -3.76
N ASP A 796 -37.98 23.89 -3.45
CA ASP A 796 -37.32 24.69 -4.48
C ASP A 796 -36.47 23.78 -5.40
N PRO A 797 -36.73 23.74 -6.72
CA PRO A 797 -36.05 22.82 -7.63
C PRO A 797 -34.54 23.04 -7.72
N PHE A 798 -34.09 24.27 -7.47
CA PHE A 798 -32.68 24.64 -7.55
C PHE A 798 -31.94 24.21 -6.28
N ALA A 799 -32.51 24.47 -5.10
CA ALA A 799 -31.98 23.95 -3.82
C ALA A 799 -31.92 22.42 -3.79
N ALA A 800 -32.94 21.74 -4.33
CA ALA A 800 -32.94 20.28 -4.47
C ALA A 800 -31.86 19.79 -5.43
N THR A 801 -31.58 20.54 -6.50
CA THR A 801 -30.48 20.25 -7.44
C THR A 801 -29.11 20.41 -6.76
N MET A 802 -28.94 21.47 -5.96
CA MET A 802 -27.72 21.70 -5.18
C MET A 802 -27.48 20.56 -4.18
N LEU A 803 -28.50 20.18 -3.41
CA LEU A 803 -28.39 19.05 -2.47
C LEU A 803 -28.05 17.75 -3.19
N LYS A 804 -28.70 17.46 -4.32
CA LYS A 804 -28.39 16.29 -5.16
C LYS A 804 -26.92 16.27 -5.61
N LYS A 805 -26.37 17.42 -6.02
CA LYS A 805 -24.97 17.53 -6.46
C LYS A 805 -23.98 17.36 -5.30
N ALA A 806 -24.29 17.89 -4.11
CA ALA A 806 -23.48 17.69 -2.90
C ALA A 806 -23.41 16.21 -2.49
N LEU A 807 -24.57 15.53 -2.46
CA LEU A 807 -24.64 14.09 -2.16
C LEU A 807 -23.86 13.25 -3.18
N LEU A 808 -23.87 13.66 -4.45
CA LEU A 808 -23.13 12.97 -5.51
C LEU A 808 -21.60 13.05 -5.30
N VAL A 809 -21.07 14.19 -4.83
CA VAL A 809 -19.65 14.33 -4.47
C VAL A 809 -19.29 13.32 -3.38
N ILE A 810 -20.09 13.26 -2.31
CA ILE A 810 -19.84 12.36 -1.18
C ILE A 810 -19.90 10.88 -1.62
N ALA A 811 -20.93 10.51 -2.40
CA ALA A 811 -21.07 9.14 -2.91
C ALA A 811 -19.90 8.73 -3.82
N SER A 812 -19.40 9.66 -4.64
CA SER A 812 -18.24 9.40 -5.52
C SER A 812 -16.96 9.16 -4.72
N LEU A 813 -16.71 9.95 -3.67
CA LEU A 813 -15.56 9.76 -2.78
C LEU A 813 -15.65 8.44 -2.01
N ALA A 814 -16.85 8.12 -1.49
CA ALA A 814 -17.09 6.85 -0.79
C ALA A 814 -16.90 5.64 -1.68
N TYR A 815 -17.37 5.69 -2.94
CA TYR A 815 -17.16 4.61 -3.92
C TYR A 815 -15.67 4.31 -4.15
N MET A 816 -14.84 5.35 -4.31
CA MET A 816 -13.39 5.18 -4.50
C MET A 816 -12.73 4.45 -3.32
N ALA A 817 -13.18 4.68 -2.09
CA ALA A 817 -12.61 4.04 -0.91
C ALA A 817 -13.04 2.57 -0.72
N VAL A 818 -14.15 2.15 -1.34
CA VAL A 818 -14.81 0.85 -1.08
C VAL A 818 -14.61 -0.14 -2.23
N ILE A 819 -14.58 0.30 -3.48
CA ILE A 819 -14.62 -0.59 -4.66
C ILE A 819 -13.50 -1.62 -4.69
N ASP A 820 -12.29 -1.24 -4.30
CA ASP A 820 -11.12 -2.14 -4.32
C ASP A 820 -11.14 -3.16 -3.17
N ARG A 821 -11.84 -2.86 -2.07
CA ARG A 821 -11.99 -3.77 -0.93
C ARG A 821 -13.17 -4.72 -1.07
N ALA A 822 -14.31 -4.22 -1.54
CA ALA A 822 -15.56 -4.98 -1.62
C ALA A 822 -15.69 -5.80 -2.91
N GLY A 823 -15.01 -5.39 -3.98
CA GLY A 823 -15.04 -6.05 -5.29
C GLY A 823 -16.11 -5.49 -6.23
N ARG A 824 -15.90 -5.63 -7.55
CA ARG A 824 -16.70 -4.94 -8.57
C ARG A 824 -18.12 -5.51 -8.69
N ARG A 825 -18.25 -6.84 -8.67
CA ARG A 825 -19.55 -7.52 -8.82
C ARG A 825 -20.49 -7.33 -7.63
N PRO A 826 -20.09 -7.53 -6.36
CA PRO A 826 -21.00 -7.36 -5.22
C PRO A 826 -21.42 -5.90 -5.02
N VAL A 827 -20.51 -4.94 -5.27
CA VAL A 827 -20.84 -3.51 -5.23
C VAL A 827 -21.88 -3.17 -6.30
N PHE A 828 -21.66 -3.61 -7.54
CA PHE A 828 -22.64 -3.40 -8.62
C PHE A 828 -24.01 -3.99 -8.28
N LEU A 829 -24.07 -5.24 -7.80
CA LEU A 829 -25.34 -5.90 -7.50
C LEU A 829 -26.09 -5.23 -6.33
N THR A 830 -25.36 -4.82 -5.28
CA THR A 830 -25.95 -4.19 -4.10
C THR A 830 -26.51 -2.81 -4.42
N PHE A 831 -25.69 -1.94 -5.02
CA PHE A 831 -26.14 -0.59 -5.37
C PHE A 831 -27.09 -0.59 -6.57
N GLY A 832 -26.94 -1.53 -7.50
CA GLY A 832 -27.91 -1.75 -8.57
C GLY A 832 -29.28 -2.15 -8.04
N PHE A 833 -29.35 -3.00 -7.00
CA PHE A 833 -30.60 -3.34 -6.32
C PHE A 833 -31.24 -2.14 -5.63
N ILE A 834 -30.45 -1.31 -4.93
CA ILE A 834 -30.92 -0.06 -4.32
C ILE A 834 -31.48 0.88 -5.39
N MET A 835 -30.79 1.00 -6.51
CA MET A 835 -31.20 1.83 -7.64
C MET A 835 -32.54 1.39 -8.25
N VAL A 836 -32.68 0.08 -8.51
CA VAL A 836 -33.94 -0.51 -9.00
C VAL A 836 -35.06 -0.29 -8.00
N THR A 837 -34.81 -0.53 -6.72
CA THR A 837 -35.80 -0.34 -5.65
C THR A 837 -36.27 1.10 -5.57
N ALA A 838 -35.34 2.08 -5.61
CA ALA A 838 -35.67 3.50 -5.58
C ALA A 838 -36.54 3.91 -6.78
N PHE A 839 -36.21 3.44 -7.99
CA PHE A 839 -37.01 3.74 -9.18
C PHE A 839 -38.38 3.07 -9.16
N MET A 840 -38.49 1.82 -8.69
CA MET A 840 -39.76 1.11 -8.59
C MET A 840 -40.67 1.74 -7.53
N ILE A 841 -40.12 2.19 -6.39
CA ILE A 841 -40.86 2.96 -5.37
C ILE A 841 -41.32 4.30 -5.97
N MET A 842 -40.46 5.03 -6.67
CA MET A 842 -40.83 6.28 -7.34
C MET A 842 -41.98 6.06 -8.35
N GLY A 843 -41.90 4.98 -9.14
CA GLY A 843 -42.96 4.58 -10.06
C GLY A 843 -44.28 4.26 -9.35
N GLY A 844 -44.21 3.49 -8.27
CA GLY A 844 -45.35 3.13 -7.42
C GLY A 844 -46.04 4.34 -6.80
N LEU A 845 -45.27 5.25 -6.20
CA LEU A 845 -45.77 6.53 -5.67
C LEU A 845 -46.44 7.37 -6.77
N GLY A 846 -46.00 7.24 -8.02
CA GLY A 846 -46.63 7.87 -9.20
C GLY A 846 -48.02 7.33 -9.56
N THR A 847 -48.40 6.14 -9.09
CA THR A 847 -49.74 5.56 -9.32
C THR A 847 -50.79 6.07 -8.34
N MET A 848 -50.34 6.54 -7.18
CA MET A 848 -51.21 7.01 -6.11
C MET A 848 -51.69 8.44 -6.36
N ARG A 849 -52.77 8.83 -5.67
CA ARG A 849 -53.25 10.22 -5.68
C ARG A 849 -52.16 11.16 -5.14
N GLN A 850 -51.81 12.18 -5.90
CA GLN A 850 -50.63 13.03 -5.65
C GLN A 850 -50.79 14.00 -4.45
N THR A 851 -50.63 13.48 -3.23
CA THR A 851 -50.54 14.27 -1.99
C THR A 851 -49.12 14.81 -1.75
N ARG A 852 -48.96 15.78 -0.85
CA ARG A 852 -47.64 16.34 -0.51
C ARG A 852 -46.64 15.27 -0.02
N PRO A 853 -46.99 14.34 0.89
CA PRO A 853 -46.08 13.27 1.32
C PRO A 853 -45.63 12.35 0.17
N ILE A 854 -46.53 12.01 -0.76
CA ILE A 854 -46.23 11.12 -1.90
C ILE A 854 -45.25 11.80 -2.87
N ARG A 855 -45.45 13.09 -3.15
CA ARG A 855 -44.52 13.88 -3.97
C ARG A 855 -43.16 14.06 -3.28
N SER A 856 -43.14 14.25 -1.96
CA SER A 856 -41.89 14.28 -1.17
C SER A 856 -41.15 12.95 -1.23
N GLY A 857 -41.86 11.81 -1.14
CA GLY A 857 -41.26 10.48 -1.29
C GLY A 857 -40.65 10.27 -2.68
N SER A 858 -41.34 10.75 -3.73
CA SER A 858 -40.82 10.71 -5.11
C SER A 858 -39.54 11.54 -5.26
N LEU A 859 -39.49 12.73 -4.64
CA LEU A 859 -38.29 13.58 -4.60
C LEU A 859 -37.13 12.90 -3.86
N ALA A 860 -37.39 12.26 -2.72
CA ALA A 860 -36.36 11.55 -1.95
C ALA A 860 -35.75 10.39 -2.74
N MET A 861 -36.58 9.58 -3.42
CA MET A 861 -36.08 8.49 -4.28
C MET A 861 -35.24 9.02 -5.45
N MET A 862 -35.60 10.17 -6.01
CA MET A 862 -34.82 10.84 -7.05
C MET A 862 -33.45 11.35 -6.56
N MET A 863 -33.29 11.63 -5.26
CA MET A 863 -32.01 11.98 -4.65
C MET A 863 -31.14 10.75 -4.34
N ILE A 864 -31.75 9.62 -3.97
CA ILE A 864 -31.05 8.36 -3.68
C ILE A 864 -30.51 7.72 -4.97
N PHE A 865 -31.29 7.78 -6.05
CA PHE A 865 -30.95 7.16 -7.33
C PHE A 865 -29.52 7.49 -7.83
N PRO A 866 -29.10 8.77 -7.96
CA PRO A 866 -27.78 9.10 -8.52
C PRO A 866 -26.61 8.59 -7.68
N MET A 867 -26.77 8.50 -6.36
CA MET A 867 -25.74 7.94 -5.47
C MET A 867 -25.56 6.44 -5.73
N ALA A 868 -26.66 5.70 -5.84
CA ALA A 868 -26.64 4.29 -6.17
C ALA A 868 -26.15 4.03 -7.61
N TYR A 869 -26.48 4.92 -8.54
CA TYR A 869 -26.04 4.87 -9.93
C TYR A 869 -24.51 4.96 -10.04
N VAL A 870 -23.88 5.94 -9.37
CA VAL A 870 -22.41 6.09 -9.40
C VAL A 870 -21.69 4.81 -8.98
N ALA A 871 -22.18 4.15 -7.93
CA ALA A 871 -21.58 2.93 -7.41
C ALA A 871 -21.95 1.65 -8.18
N SER A 872 -22.82 1.73 -9.20
CA SER A 872 -23.24 0.56 -10.00
C SER A 872 -23.07 0.83 -11.50
N PHE A 873 -24.13 1.29 -12.17
CA PHE A 873 -24.17 1.49 -13.62
C PHE A 873 -23.22 2.59 -14.12
N GLY A 874 -22.84 3.54 -13.27
CA GLY A 874 -21.88 4.60 -13.60
C GLY A 874 -20.45 4.09 -13.65
N SER A 875 -19.76 4.12 -12.50
CA SER A 875 -18.32 3.90 -12.45
C SER A 875 -17.93 2.44 -12.70
N SER A 876 -18.74 1.45 -12.26
CA SER A 876 -18.36 0.04 -12.38
C SER A 876 -18.49 -0.50 -13.81
N LEU A 877 -19.51 -0.12 -14.58
CA LEU A 877 -19.63 -0.52 -15.99
C LEU A 877 -18.64 0.21 -16.90
N ALA A 878 -18.32 1.47 -16.57
CA ALA A 878 -17.26 2.20 -17.27
C ALA A 878 -15.89 1.55 -17.05
N LEU A 879 -15.60 1.13 -15.81
CA LEU A 879 -14.35 0.44 -15.47
C LEU A 879 -14.22 -0.92 -16.18
N LEU A 880 -15.32 -1.68 -16.24
CA LEU A 880 -15.42 -2.93 -17.00
C LEU A 880 -14.99 -2.74 -18.48
N GLY A 881 -15.37 -1.61 -19.07
CA GLY A 881 -15.00 -1.20 -20.42
C GLY A 881 -13.51 -0.94 -20.61
N SER A 882 -12.68 -1.07 -19.58
CA SER A 882 -11.21 -0.99 -19.68
C SER A 882 -10.51 -2.30 -19.27
N GLU A 883 -11.15 -3.11 -18.43
CA GLU A 883 -10.56 -4.32 -17.83
C GLU A 883 -10.89 -5.62 -18.60
N ILE A 884 -12.00 -5.69 -19.35
CA ILE A 884 -12.43 -6.90 -20.07
C ILE A 884 -11.61 -7.19 -21.34
N PHE A 885 -10.85 -6.24 -21.86
CA PHE A 885 -10.27 -6.38 -23.20
C PHE A 885 -8.88 -7.01 -23.20
N ASN A 886 -8.69 -7.94 -24.14
CA ASN A 886 -7.38 -8.48 -24.49
C ASN A 886 -6.43 -7.34 -24.87
N THR A 887 -5.20 -7.41 -24.38
CA THR A 887 -4.16 -6.37 -24.50
C THR A 887 -3.91 -5.93 -25.95
N SER A 888 -3.99 -6.85 -26.91
CA SER A 888 -3.74 -6.55 -28.35
C SER A 888 -4.89 -5.84 -29.07
N LEU A 889 -6.12 -5.94 -28.54
CA LEU A 889 -7.36 -5.43 -29.16
C LEU A 889 -8.03 -4.32 -28.34
N ARG A 890 -7.47 -3.98 -27.17
CA ARG A 890 -8.02 -3.04 -26.19
C ARG A 890 -8.46 -1.71 -26.76
N ASP A 891 -7.63 -1.06 -27.56
CA ASP A 891 -7.93 0.25 -28.14
C ASP A 891 -9.16 0.19 -29.07
N LYS A 892 -9.27 -0.86 -29.87
CA LYS A 892 -10.37 -1.03 -30.83
C LYS A 892 -11.68 -1.35 -30.12
N ALA A 893 -11.61 -2.22 -29.11
CA ALA A 893 -12.77 -2.58 -28.30
C ALA A 893 -13.27 -1.39 -27.47
N GLY A 894 -12.35 -0.59 -26.92
CA GLY A 894 -12.67 0.67 -26.23
C GLY A 894 -13.38 1.67 -27.14
N MET A 895 -12.93 1.82 -28.40
CA MET A 895 -13.60 2.68 -29.38
C MET A 895 -15.06 2.26 -29.62
N VAL A 896 -15.32 0.94 -29.72
CA VAL A 896 -16.68 0.41 -29.86
C VAL A 896 -17.52 0.71 -28.62
N PHE A 897 -16.99 0.45 -27.42
CA PHE A 897 -17.67 0.72 -26.15
C PHE A 897 -18.16 2.18 -26.05
N TRP A 898 -17.27 3.14 -26.25
CA TRP A 898 -17.60 4.56 -26.13
C TRP A 898 -18.54 5.04 -27.24
N SER A 899 -18.40 4.51 -28.47
CA SER A 899 -19.30 4.84 -29.58
C SER A 899 -20.73 4.38 -29.32
N VAL A 900 -20.90 3.13 -28.85
CA VAL A 900 -22.21 2.57 -28.48
C VAL A 900 -22.81 3.36 -27.32
N SER A 901 -22.00 3.65 -26.30
CA SER A 901 -22.42 4.45 -25.14
C SER A 901 -23.00 5.80 -25.58
N ASN A 902 -22.32 6.51 -26.48
CA ASN A 902 -22.78 7.80 -26.99
C ASN A 902 -24.10 7.71 -27.78
N VAL A 903 -24.29 6.65 -28.59
CA VAL A 903 -25.55 6.42 -29.33
C VAL A 903 -26.72 6.21 -28.36
N PHE A 904 -26.53 5.39 -27.32
CA PHE A 904 -27.56 5.18 -26.30
C PHE A 904 -27.81 6.43 -25.46
N ASN A 905 -26.77 7.22 -25.17
CA ASN A 905 -26.94 8.52 -24.51
C ASN A 905 -27.84 9.45 -25.33
N PHE A 906 -27.60 9.55 -26.64
CA PHE A 906 -28.43 10.32 -27.56
C PHE A 906 -29.87 9.81 -27.57
N ALA A 907 -30.08 8.51 -27.76
CA ALA A 907 -31.40 7.90 -27.84
C ALA A 907 -32.23 8.12 -26.56
N VAL A 908 -31.63 7.90 -25.39
CA VAL A 908 -32.28 8.10 -24.09
C VAL A 908 -32.60 9.59 -23.88
N THR A 909 -31.64 10.48 -24.12
CA THR A 909 -31.81 11.93 -23.96
C THR A 909 -32.88 12.48 -24.89
N PHE A 910 -32.93 12.02 -26.13
CA PHE A 910 -33.95 12.40 -27.11
C PHE A 910 -35.37 11.98 -26.67
N THR A 911 -35.50 10.79 -26.07
CA THR A 911 -36.81 10.20 -25.74
C THR A 911 -37.38 10.74 -24.43
N ILE A 912 -36.55 11.10 -23.45
CA ILE A 912 -37.01 11.50 -22.10
C ILE A 912 -38.09 12.60 -22.10
N PRO A 913 -37.98 13.72 -22.85
CA PRO A 913 -39.02 14.75 -22.83
C PRO A 913 -40.39 14.26 -23.29
N TYR A 914 -40.45 13.34 -24.26
CA TYR A 914 -41.71 12.73 -24.72
C TYR A 914 -42.34 11.80 -23.66
N ILE A 915 -41.52 11.29 -22.72
CA ILE A 915 -41.97 10.44 -21.61
C ILE A 915 -42.46 11.29 -20.43
N ILE A 916 -41.73 12.37 -20.09
CA ILE A 916 -42.06 13.24 -18.96
C ILE A 916 -43.24 14.16 -19.27
N GLN A 917 -43.33 14.65 -20.50
CA GLN A 917 -44.36 15.58 -20.95
C GLN A 917 -45.33 14.91 -21.94
N GLU A 918 -46.31 15.64 -22.48
CA GLU A 918 -47.27 15.11 -23.46
C GLU A 918 -46.53 14.67 -24.75
N PRO A 919 -46.86 13.51 -25.35
CA PRO A 919 -48.06 12.69 -25.12
C PRO A 919 -47.94 11.59 -24.03
N GLY A 920 -46.77 11.43 -23.39
CA GLY A 920 -46.55 10.35 -22.41
C GLY A 920 -47.05 10.67 -20.99
N ASN A 921 -46.79 11.90 -20.53
CA ASN A 921 -47.19 12.47 -19.23
C ASN A 921 -47.09 11.48 -18.05
N LEU A 922 -46.01 10.69 -18.01
CA LEU A 922 -45.86 9.62 -17.02
C LEU A 922 -45.57 10.15 -15.61
N GLY A 923 -45.17 11.42 -15.47
CA GLY A 923 -44.83 11.99 -14.17
C GLY A 923 -43.87 11.07 -13.39
N PRO A 924 -44.08 10.82 -12.08
CA PRO A 924 -43.23 9.90 -11.31
C PRO A 924 -43.25 8.44 -11.80
N LYS A 925 -44.24 8.03 -12.62
CA LYS A 925 -44.32 6.68 -13.21
C LYS A 925 -43.17 6.37 -14.17
N ILE A 926 -42.40 7.39 -14.59
CA ILE A 926 -41.13 7.19 -15.32
C ILE A 926 -40.16 6.28 -14.56
N GLY A 927 -40.30 6.19 -13.23
CA GLY A 927 -39.59 5.22 -12.41
C GLY A 927 -39.82 3.77 -12.82
N PHE A 928 -40.99 3.40 -13.37
CA PHE A 928 -41.19 2.04 -13.89
C PHE A 928 -40.42 1.78 -15.18
N VAL A 929 -40.25 2.79 -16.04
CA VAL A 929 -39.49 2.66 -17.29
C VAL A 929 -38.01 2.42 -16.98
N PHE A 930 -37.38 3.33 -16.25
CA PHE A 930 -35.96 3.18 -15.90
C PHE A 930 -35.73 2.09 -14.86
N GLY A 931 -36.66 1.87 -13.94
CA GLY A 931 -36.60 0.79 -12.95
C GLY A 931 -36.64 -0.60 -13.60
N SER A 932 -37.50 -0.82 -14.59
CA SER A 932 -37.57 -2.11 -15.32
C SER A 932 -36.35 -2.32 -16.22
N LEU A 933 -35.88 -1.29 -16.93
CA LEU A 933 -34.63 -1.36 -17.72
C LEU A 933 -33.41 -1.63 -16.82
N SER A 934 -33.35 -0.98 -15.67
CA SER A 934 -32.29 -1.19 -14.67
C SER A 934 -32.39 -2.57 -14.02
N ALA A 935 -33.61 -3.09 -13.80
CA ALA A 935 -33.82 -4.45 -13.30
C ALA A 935 -33.34 -5.49 -14.33
N ALA A 936 -33.65 -5.29 -15.62
CA ALA A 936 -33.12 -6.12 -16.69
C ALA A 936 -31.58 -6.05 -16.75
N GLY A 937 -31.00 -4.86 -16.56
CA GLY A 937 -29.56 -4.67 -16.42
C GLY A 937 -28.95 -5.38 -15.22
N LEU A 938 -29.65 -5.39 -14.07
CA LEU A 938 -29.23 -6.09 -12.86
C LEU A 938 -29.26 -7.61 -13.04
N VAL A 939 -30.31 -8.13 -13.69
CA VAL A 939 -30.43 -9.55 -14.06
C VAL A 939 -29.32 -9.93 -15.04
N TRP A 940 -29.08 -9.10 -16.06
CA TRP A 940 -27.98 -9.30 -17.00
C TRP A 940 -26.63 -9.32 -16.28
N ALA A 941 -26.38 -8.36 -15.38
CA ALA A 941 -25.13 -8.29 -14.64
C ALA A 941 -24.94 -9.53 -13.76
N TYR A 942 -26.01 -10.02 -13.13
CA TYR A 942 -25.95 -11.27 -12.38
C TYR A 942 -25.46 -12.45 -13.24
N PHE A 943 -25.84 -12.53 -14.51
CA PHE A 943 -25.44 -13.63 -15.40
C PHE A 943 -24.13 -13.42 -16.18
N TYR A 944 -23.80 -12.17 -16.52
CA TYR A 944 -22.75 -11.85 -17.50
C TYR A 944 -21.67 -10.89 -16.99
N LEU A 945 -21.81 -10.27 -15.82
CA LEU A 945 -20.79 -9.39 -15.23
C LEU A 945 -19.79 -10.23 -14.42
N PRO A 946 -18.58 -10.49 -14.91
CA PRO A 946 -17.58 -11.22 -14.15
C PRO A 946 -17.03 -10.38 -13.00
N GLU A 947 -16.49 -11.06 -12.00
CA GLU A 947 -15.65 -10.43 -10.97
C GLU A 947 -14.23 -10.31 -11.51
N LEU A 948 -13.74 -9.08 -11.61
CA LEU A 948 -12.42 -8.73 -12.16
C LEU A 948 -11.46 -8.21 -11.09
N SER A 949 -11.94 -8.03 -9.85
CA SER A 949 -11.09 -7.56 -8.75
C SER A 949 -9.90 -8.46 -8.52
N ASN A 950 -8.73 -7.85 -8.32
CA ASN A 950 -7.48 -8.55 -8.00
C ASN A 950 -7.05 -9.57 -9.06
N LYS A 951 -7.49 -9.43 -10.32
CA LYS A 951 -7.05 -10.24 -11.46
C LYS A 951 -6.17 -9.40 -12.37
N THR A 952 -5.08 -9.96 -12.87
CA THR A 952 -4.24 -9.32 -13.91
C THR A 952 -4.95 -9.39 -15.28
N PHE A 953 -4.51 -8.60 -16.25
CA PHE A 953 -5.10 -8.66 -17.60
C PHE A 953 -4.93 -10.03 -18.24
N GLU A 954 -3.81 -10.69 -17.94
CA GLU A 954 -3.46 -12.03 -18.38
C GLU A 954 -4.38 -13.08 -17.73
N ASP A 955 -4.73 -12.93 -16.45
CA ASP A 955 -5.69 -13.80 -15.76
C ASP A 955 -7.10 -13.66 -16.36
N VAL A 956 -7.48 -12.44 -16.75
CA VAL A 956 -8.75 -12.20 -17.42
C VAL A 956 -8.73 -12.86 -18.80
N ASP A 957 -7.64 -12.73 -19.56
CA ASP A 957 -7.32 -13.49 -20.79
C ASP A 957 -7.59 -14.98 -20.65
N GLU A 958 -6.98 -15.61 -19.66
CA GLU A 958 -7.19 -17.01 -19.34
C GLU A 958 -8.63 -17.37 -18.93
N MET A 959 -9.26 -16.56 -18.09
CA MET A 959 -10.61 -16.81 -17.56
C MET A 959 -11.64 -16.92 -18.68
N PHE A 960 -11.54 -16.01 -19.65
CA PHE A 960 -12.42 -16.05 -20.80
C PHE A 960 -12.04 -17.20 -21.74
N GLU A 961 -10.74 -17.48 -21.95
CA GLU A 961 -10.30 -18.61 -22.80
C GLU A 961 -10.84 -19.95 -22.28
N MET A 962 -10.88 -20.13 -20.96
CA MET A 962 -11.52 -21.27 -20.29
C MET A 962 -13.05 -21.22 -20.25
N LYS A 963 -13.67 -20.18 -20.82
CA LYS A 963 -15.13 -19.98 -20.87
C LYS A 963 -15.80 -20.05 -19.49
N VAL A 964 -15.13 -19.51 -18.47
CA VAL A 964 -15.65 -19.49 -17.10
C VAL A 964 -16.92 -18.63 -17.03
N SER A 965 -17.98 -19.17 -16.44
CA SER A 965 -19.21 -18.41 -16.25
C SER A 965 -18.99 -17.24 -15.29
N ALA A 966 -19.60 -16.08 -15.57
CA ALA A 966 -19.49 -14.87 -14.73
C ALA A 966 -20.00 -15.03 -13.29
N ARG A 967 -20.77 -16.10 -13.00
CA ARG A 967 -21.20 -16.44 -11.64
C ARG A 967 -20.11 -17.14 -10.82
N ARG A 968 -19.24 -17.87 -11.50
CA ARG A 968 -18.13 -18.61 -10.88
C ARG A 968 -16.82 -17.81 -10.91
N SER A 969 -16.77 -16.68 -11.61
CA SER A 969 -15.56 -15.84 -11.71
C SER A 969 -15.04 -15.32 -10.36
N SER A 970 -15.91 -15.16 -9.35
CA SER A 970 -15.50 -14.78 -7.99
C SER A 970 -14.69 -15.87 -7.29
N HIS A 971 -14.99 -17.14 -7.58
CA HIS A 971 -14.30 -18.30 -7.02
C HIS A 971 -13.24 -18.88 -7.97
N TRP A 972 -13.21 -18.41 -9.22
CA TRP A 972 -12.26 -18.88 -10.21
C TRP A 972 -10.87 -18.29 -9.98
N LYS A 973 -9.87 -19.17 -10.02
CA LYS A 973 -8.44 -18.87 -9.98
C LYS A 973 -7.82 -19.26 -11.33
N SER A 974 -6.82 -18.51 -11.77
CA SER A 974 -6.13 -18.74 -13.05
C SER A 974 -5.45 -20.12 -13.07
N ILE A 975 -5.46 -20.84 -14.19
CA ILE A 975 -4.76 -22.13 -14.33
C ILE A 975 -3.27 -21.89 -14.44
N ARG A 976 -2.78 -20.78 -15.01
CA ARG A 976 -1.35 -20.41 -14.92
C ARG A 976 -0.93 -20.17 -13.48
N LEU A 977 -1.73 -19.47 -12.68
CA LEU A 977 -1.52 -19.37 -11.24
C LEU A 977 -1.67 -20.74 -10.57
N SER A 978 -2.63 -21.57 -10.97
CA SER A 978 -2.83 -22.92 -10.41
C SER A 978 -1.76 -23.92 -10.85
N ALA A 979 -1.10 -23.70 -11.99
CA ALA A 979 -0.06 -24.53 -12.59
C ALA A 979 1.32 -24.03 -12.15
N LEU A 980 1.50 -22.74 -11.90
CA LEU A 980 2.59 -22.22 -11.08
C LEU A 980 2.45 -22.73 -9.64
N GLU A 981 1.23 -22.77 -9.10
CA GLU A 981 0.94 -23.38 -7.79
C GLU A 981 1.12 -24.92 -7.80
N ALA A 982 0.83 -25.62 -8.91
CA ALA A 982 0.98 -27.08 -9.05
C ALA A 982 2.39 -27.53 -9.48
N GLU A 983 3.15 -26.73 -10.24
CA GLU A 983 4.59 -26.95 -10.46
C GLU A 983 5.40 -26.68 -9.19
N HIS A 984 4.84 -25.89 -8.25
CA HIS A 984 5.42 -25.68 -6.93
C HIS A 984 4.84 -26.62 -5.85
N GLY A 985 3.94 -27.58 -6.09
CA GLY A 985 3.46 -28.48 -5.02
C GLY A 985 2.52 -29.62 -5.44
N ASN A 986 2.74 -30.81 -4.88
CA ASN A 986 2.25 -32.13 -5.32
C ASN A 986 0.71 -32.36 -5.37
N LEU A 987 0.32 -33.28 -6.28
CA LEU A 987 -0.96 -33.97 -6.57
C LEU A 987 -2.18 -33.68 -5.66
N PRO A 988 -3.40 -33.44 -6.22
CA PRO A 988 -4.60 -33.19 -5.43
C PRO A 988 -5.10 -34.46 -4.72
N SER A 989 -5.30 -34.37 -3.40
CA SER A 989 -6.10 -35.32 -2.63
C SER A 989 -7.59 -35.17 -2.96
N ASP A 990 -8.21 -36.33 -3.12
CA ASP A 990 -9.61 -36.55 -3.48
C ASP A 990 -10.54 -36.15 -2.32
N ASP A 991 -11.09 -34.93 -2.37
CA ASP A 991 -12.27 -34.55 -1.60
C ASP A 991 -13.09 -33.50 -2.36
N SER A 992 -13.82 -33.96 -3.37
CA SER A 992 -15.01 -33.25 -3.85
C SER A 992 -16.13 -34.22 -4.18
N LYS A 993 -17.06 -34.38 -3.23
CA LYS A 993 -18.43 -34.81 -3.53
C LYS A 993 -19.15 -33.67 -4.25
N ASP A 994 -18.85 -33.49 -5.53
CA ASP A 994 -19.73 -32.99 -6.59
C ASP A 994 -18.93 -33.01 -7.89
N GLY A 995 -19.18 -34.02 -8.72
CA GLY A 995 -18.35 -34.36 -9.87
C GLY A 995 -18.21 -33.23 -10.90
N PRO A 996 -17.03 -33.06 -11.53
CA PRO A 996 -16.88 -32.15 -12.66
C PRO A 996 -17.58 -32.77 -13.88
N ALA A 997 -18.44 -31.99 -14.54
CA ALA A 997 -18.95 -32.33 -15.85
C ALA A 997 -17.78 -32.39 -16.84
N THR A 998 -17.42 -33.60 -17.24
CA THR A 998 -16.44 -33.89 -18.29
C THR A 998 -16.93 -33.32 -19.63
N VAL A 999 -16.25 -32.30 -20.14
CA VAL A 999 -16.36 -31.91 -21.55
C VAL A 999 -15.12 -32.46 -22.26
N ASN A 1000 -15.32 -33.58 -22.96
CA ASN A 1000 -14.32 -34.18 -23.85
C ASN A 1000 -13.92 -33.17 -24.93
N VAL A 1001 -12.66 -32.72 -24.92
CA VAL A 1001 -12.00 -32.13 -26.09
C VAL A 1001 -11.05 -33.18 -26.64
N SER A 1002 -11.58 -34.03 -27.51
CA SER A 1002 -10.77 -34.85 -28.41
C SER A 1002 -10.34 -33.97 -29.59
N THR A 1003 -9.07 -33.60 -29.65
CA THR A 1003 -8.44 -33.13 -30.88
C THR A 1003 -7.27 -34.04 -31.19
N GLU A 1004 -7.57 -35.13 -31.90
CA GLU A 1004 -6.65 -35.69 -32.87
C GLU A 1004 -6.35 -34.60 -33.91
N THR A 1005 -5.09 -34.24 -34.07
CA THR A 1005 -4.60 -33.66 -35.33
C THR A 1005 -3.40 -34.45 -35.79
N LYS A 1006 -3.64 -35.26 -36.82
CA LYS A 1006 -2.64 -35.87 -37.70
C LYS A 1006 -1.73 -34.80 -38.32
N PRO A 1007 -0.48 -35.15 -38.66
CA PRO A 1007 0.44 -34.22 -39.32
C PRO A 1007 0.14 -34.17 -40.82
N VAL A 1008 -0.09 -32.96 -41.36
CA VAL A 1008 0.27 -32.53 -42.73
C VAL A 1008 0.59 -31.04 -42.68
#